data_AF-A0A9D9M8L6-F1
#
_entry.id   AF-A0A9D9M8L6-F1
#
_cell.length_a   1.000
_cell.length_b   1.000
_cell.length_c   1.000
_cell.angle_alpha   90.00
_cell.angle_beta   90.00
_cell.angle_gamma   90.00
#
_symmetry.space_group_name_H-M   'P 1'
#
loop_
_entity.id
_entity.type
_entity.pdbx_description
1 polymer ?
#
loop_
_entity_poly.entity_id
_entity_poly.type
_entity_poly.pdbx_seq_one_letter_code
_entity_poly.pdbx_strand_id
1 'polypeptide(L)'
;MKKIIILLSVAVAALAVSCNKVTPQDSTPDAPKGETITITVSLSDALTKVSLTQDSDPDGAIKVAWENTDKICVIDADNPASSSEFSIASIDSDKPYIATFTGTAVPASKYDILYGAESVAAAEAIDLSEQYQSGGNASLGHLKYMAILENVEISNFVTDPIEFSKSWAEEHGGVFKQNGVLRLRLQTPAGVSFVSSVSITPSQELFFKDNSRSAYTPSIKITFPENTAQQEHIITAYAMLPWGDAVDLPEGATLTIDIETDEQDIYSTTITPGAISFKPGQTNAIKLAASRFALQPFAGGNGTESNPYLIANATHMNNMHDVMEDGQTIFFKMIADVTLSGNWVSLNNSGSFSKGINFDGDNHTISNLTVGSSNAYPSLFGVLNGSAKNIIFENATITGGNNCAGVLAGYIGSASASVSGTCSGIIVNNSKVTGSKRGLGGLAGMVSKLSAPITNCSVNNTTVTSTADRVGGLAGQTEKLMSINNCSANNVTVKGTINIGGLIGVGYGNAMNCTSSGSISSTNTTSNADIGLGGLIGYFENGTVSKCSSSVNINQTTNGRDIGGLVGKMLAATIEKSFSTGNVKGIQRNVGGFVGLITNTSGESKITNCYCTGKVEANAYTGGFLGLHEKGNAVISNCYSTSEVSVSSFGAGGLVGIIGSKTFSMFCSIAWNTIVTAGAIGPDNWSSGAVVGVTFPTCQLTDNYRNPLMLLKAYWGTETGYTVQLASDYSHPNVSIENPLTDSTGDTMQDTATASGQPHYPIYPYNGKVDNSYTINQLAYDLNWSPDIWDFSGDFPTLK
;
A
#
# COMPACT_ATOMS: atom_id res chain seq x y z
N MET A 1 -10.13 76.60 20.71
CA MET A 1 -10.98 75.96 19.69
C MET A 1 -10.16 74.88 19.01
N LYS A 2 -10.76 73.69 18.80
CA LYS A 2 -10.20 72.48 18.16
C LYS A 2 -9.18 72.73 17.04
N LYS A 3 -8.25 71.78 16.87
CA LYS A 3 -7.88 71.01 15.65
C LYS A 3 -6.42 70.50 15.82
N ILE A 4 -5.93 69.35 15.35
CA ILE A 4 -6.38 68.18 14.57
C ILE A 4 -5.18 67.17 14.68
N ILE A 5 -5.40 65.91 15.10
CA ILE A 5 -5.28 64.63 14.33
C ILE A 5 -3.93 64.35 13.61
N ILE A 6 -3.33 63.15 13.82
CA ILE A 6 -3.11 62.04 12.83
C ILE A 6 -1.90 61.13 13.16
N LEU A 7 -2.24 59.86 13.44
CA LEU A 7 -1.74 58.54 13.00
C LEU A 7 -0.24 58.18 12.77
N LEU A 8 -0.06 56.84 12.84
CA LEU A 8 0.84 55.92 12.10
C LEU A 8 2.22 55.68 12.76
N SER A 9 2.84 54.48 12.80
CA SER A 9 2.50 53.10 12.36
C SER A 9 3.74 52.17 12.48
N VAL A 10 3.51 50.84 12.54
CA VAL A 10 4.37 49.70 12.03
C VAL A 10 5.60 49.30 12.87
N ALA A 11 5.58 48.14 13.54
CA ALA A 11 6.15 46.80 13.20
C ALA A 11 7.70 46.74 13.18
N VAL A 12 8.40 45.80 13.83
CA VAL A 12 8.67 44.40 13.40
C VAL A 12 9.25 43.58 14.58
N ALA A 13 9.06 42.26 14.51
CA ALA A 13 9.36 41.20 15.46
C ALA A 13 10.80 41.04 15.99
N ALA A 14 10.90 40.57 17.24
CA ALA A 14 11.70 39.39 17.60
C ALA A 14 11.14 38.81 18.92
N LEU A 15 10.77 37.53 18.91
CA LEU A 15 10.58 36.75 20.13
C LEU A 15 11.93 36.71 20.86
N ALA A 16 12.01 37.37 22.01
CA ALA A 16 13.01 37.10 23.03
C ALA A 16 12.23 36.64 24.26
N VAL A 17 12.23 35.31 24.49
CA VAL A 17 11.76 34.71 25.73
C VAL A 17 12.82 35.07 26.79
N SER A 18 12.64 36.21 27.46
CA SER A 18 13.41 36.57 28.65
C SER A 18 12.70 36.01 29.89
N CYS A 19 13.39 35.15 30.63
CA CYS A 19 13.00 34.90 32.01
C CYS A 19 13.32 36.13 32.85
N ASN A 20 12.43 36.43 33.80
CA ASN A 20 12.55 37.44 34.87
C ASN A 20 11.96 38.84 34.61
N LYS A 21 10.77 38.94 34.01
CA LYS A 21 9.86 40.02 34.41
C LYS A 21 9.22 39.67 35.75
N VAL A 22 9.87 40.06 36.84
CA VAL A 22 9.15 40.31 38.09
C VAL A 22 8.25 41.52 37.84
N THR A 23 6.94 41.36 38.04
CA THR A 23 5.99 42.46 37.83
C THR A 23 5.80 43.15 39.18
N PRO A 24 6.17 44.44 39.34
CA PRO A 24 5.93 45.15 40.59
C PRO A 24 4.42 45.25 40.82
N GLN A 25 3.94 44.75 41.96
CA GLN A 25 2.63 45.14 42.48
C GLN A 25 2.86 46.34 43.39
N ASP A 26 2.54 47.53 42.89
CA ASP A 26 2.47 48.81 43.61
C ASP A 26 3.75 49.32 44.29
N SER A 27 4.47 50.23 43.62
CA SER A 27 5.08 51.38 44.29
C SER A 27 5.35 52.50 43.28
N THR A 28 4.94 53.71 43.65
CA THR A 28 4.73 54.93 42.83
C THR A 28 5.99 55.46 42.12
N PRO A 29 5.90 55.97 40.86
CA PRO A 29 7.07 56.36 40.06
C PRO A 29 7.84 57.63 40.49
N ASP A 30 7.40 58.34 41.54
CA ASP A 30 7.87 59.71 41.83
C ASP A 30 8.45 59.90 43.25
N ALA A 31 9.07 58.86 43.85
CA ALA A 31 9.74 59.00 45.15
C ALA A 31 11.10 59.74 45.00
N PRO A 32 11.38 60.80 45.78
CA PRO A 32 12.68 61.49 45.76
C PRO A 32 13.83 60.58 46.18
N LYS A 33 14.99 60.70 45.53
CA LYS A 33 16.21 59.93 45.86
C LYS A 33 16.58 60.08 47.34
N GLY A 34 16.65 58.96 48.06
CA GLY A 34 17.04 58.91 49.47
C GLY A 34 15.94 58.50 50.46
N GLU A 35 14.68 58.37 50.03
CA GLU A 35 13.61 57.80 50.87
C GLU A 35 13.59 56.26 50.80
N THR A 36 13.16 55.59 51.87
CA THR A 36 13.00 54.13 51.88
C THR A 36 11.65 53.74 51.27
N ILE A 37 11.65 52.81 50.30
CA ILE A 37 10.45 52.29 49.66
C ILE A 37 10.38 50.76 49.75
N THR A 38 9.17 50.20 49.59
CA THR A 38 8.91 48.75 49.67
C THR A 38 8.41 48.18 48.34
N ILE A 39 8.86 46.99 47.97
CA ILE A 39 8.48 46.31 46.72
C ILE A 39 8.15 44.84 47.02
N THR A 40 7.01 44.35 46.53
CA THR A 40 6.58 42.95 46.70
C THR A 40 6.84 42.12 45.43
N VAL A 41 7.38 40.91 45.60
CA VAL A 41 7.86 40.03 44.53
C VAL A 41 7.39 38.59 44.75
N SER A 42 6.99 37.90 43.68
CA SER A 42 6.62 36.47 43.67
C SER A 42 7.55 35.65 42.78
N LEU A 43 7.98 34.47 43.24
CA LEU A 43 8.65 33.44 42.42
C LEU A 43 7.60 32.68 41.58
N SER A 44 7.97 32.11 40.43
CA SER A 44 7.02 31.50 39.48
C SER A 44 6.79 30.00 39.71
N ASP A 45 5.57 29.52 39.43
CA ASP A 45 5.10 28.13 39.60
C ASP A 45 5.77 27.05 38.71
N ALA A 46 6.77 27.40 37.88
CA ALA A 46 7.42 26.49 36.94
C ALA A 46 8.41 25.48 37.57
N LEU A 47 8.66 25.57 38.88
CA LEU A 47 9.75 24.84 39.57
C LEU A 47 9.32 23.56 40.32
N THR A 48 8.03 23.18 40.32
CA THR A 48 7.51 22.09 41.18
C THR A 48 7.55 20.68 40.57
N LYS A 49 8.34 20.41 39.53
CA LYS A 49 8.32 19.12 38.80
C LYS A 49 9.63 18.32 38.76
N VAL A 50 10.58 18.57 39.65
CA VAL A 50 11.82 17.76 39.74
C VAL A 50 11.77 16.81 40.95
N SER A 51 11.75 15.50 40.70
CA SER A 51 11.91 14.45 41.74
C SER A 51 13.29 13.80 41.65
N LEU A 52 13.98 13.61 42.79
CA LEU A 52 15.18 12.77 42.93
C LEU A 52 14.87 11.64 43.92
N THR A 53 15.22 10.39 43.58
CA THR A 53 15.07 9.25 44.49
C THR A 53 16.29 9.07 45.38
N GLN A 54 16.03 8.98 46.69
CA GLN A 54 16.75 8.10 47.60
C GLN A 54 15.73 7.07 48.12
N ASP A 55 16.18 5.86 48.40
CA ASP A 55 15.40 4.61 48.56
C ASP A 55 14.31 4.56 49.68
N SER A 56 13.81 5.68 50.23
CA SER A 56 12.88 5.62 51.38
C SER A 56 11.86 6.73 51.63
N ASP A 57 11.56 7.68 50.72
CA ASP A 57 10.49 8.69 50.94
C ASP A 57 9.35 8.58 49.89
N PRO A 58 8.06 8.42 50.26
CA PRO A 58 6.96 8.21 49.32
C PRO A 58 6.45 9.44 48.55
N ASP A 59 6.72 10.69 48.97
CA ASP A 59 6.02 11.88 48.42
C ASP A 59 6.90 12.96 47.74
N GLY A 60 8.23 12.77 47.65
CA GLY A 60 9.10 13.25 46.56
C GLY A 60 8.95 14.66 45.92
N ALA A 61 8.48 15.71 46.61
CA ALA A 61 8.32 17.06 46.02
C ALA A 61 9.19 18.15 46.71
N ILE A 62 9.94 18.92 45.92
CA ILE A 62 10.66 20.14 46.36
C ILE A 62 9.68 21.33 46.41
N LYS A 63 9.73 22.12 47.49
CA LYS A 63 8.99 23.40 47.62
C LYS A 63 9.94 24.59 47.50
N VAL A 64 9.56 25.61 46.73
CA VAL A 64 10.34 26.85 46.52
C VAL A 64 9.84 27.96 47.47
N ALA A 65 10.75 28.66 48.15
CA ALA A 65 10.46 29.72 49.12
C ALA A 65 11.58 30.78 49.16
N TRP A 66 11.25 32.02 49.57
CA TRP A 66 12.21 33.06 49.94
C TRP A 66 12.80 32.80 51.33
N GLU A 67 14.01 33.30 51.59
CA GLU A 67 14.69 33.25 52.88
C GLU A 67 15.03 34.65 53.39
N ASN A 68 14.96 34.89 54.70
CA ASN A 68 15.13 36.25 55.27
C ASN A 68 16.49 36.92 54.97
N THR A 69 17.47 36.17 54.48
CA THR A 69 18.78 36.67 54.06
C THR A 69 18.81 37.18 52.62
N ASP A 70 17.73 36.98 51.87
CA ASP A 70 17.64 37.32 50.46
C ASP A 70 17.62 38.84 50.22
N LYS A 71 18.20 39.23 49.08
CA LYS A 71 18.27 40.62 48.63
C LYS A 71 17.96 40.72 47.14
N ILE A 72 17.41 41.86 46.76
CA ILE A 72 17.24 42.25 45.35
C ILE A 72 17.95 43.58 45.10
N CYS A 73 18.44 43.76 43.88
CA CYS A 73 18.99 45.04 43.41
C CYS A 73 18.02 45.65 42.41
N VAL A 74 17.63 46.90 42.65
CA VAL A 74 16.78 47.69 41.76
C VAL A 74 17.69 48.62 40.97
N ILE A 75 17.77 48.37 39.67
CA ILE A 75 18.67 49.04 38.74
C ILE A 75 17.91 50.11 37.97
N ASP A 76 18.44 51.32 37.98
CA ASP A 76 18.02 52.39 37.08
C ASP A 76 18.57 52.10 35.68
N ALA A 77 17.67 51.74 34.75
CA ALA A 77 18.05 51.35 33.40
C ALA A 77 18.64 52.51 32.58
N ASP A 78 18.36 53.76 32.97
CA ASP A 78 18.82 54.95 32.26
C ASP A 78 20.10 55.54 32.89
N ASN A 79 20.34 55.30 34.17
CA ASN A 79 21.54 55.71 34.88
C ASN A 79 21.94 54.71 35.99
N PRO A 80 22.76 53.68 35.69
CA PRO A 80 23.11 52.61 36.63
C PRO A 80 23.70 53.09 37.96
N ALA A 81 24.29 54.28 38.02
CA ALA A 81 24.83 54.89 39.24
C ALA A 81 23.73 55.34 40.25
N SER A 82 22.46 55.35 39.86
CA SER A 82 21.31 55.62 40.75
C SER A 82 20.80 54.39 41.51
N SER A 83 21.23 53.18 41.12
CA SER A 83 20.66 51.90 41.55
C SER A 83 20.86 51.63 43.05
N SER A 84 20.01 50.78 43.63
CA SER A 84 20.05 50.50 45.07
C SER A 84 19.66 49.05 45.41
N GLU A 85 20.21 48.56 46.52
CA GLU A 85 19.89 47.25 47.09
C GLU A 85 18.70 47.33 48.04
N PHE A 86 17.92 46.26 48.04
CA PHE A 86 16.72 46.08 48.84
C PHE A 86 16.83 44.73 49.56
N SER A 87 16.57 44.71 50.86
CA SER A 87 16.59 43.49 51.69
C SER A 87 15.17 43.07 52.07
N ILE A 88 14.95 41.78 52.37
CA ILE A 88 13.63 41.31 52.78
C ILE A 88 13.16 42.03 54.05
N ALA A 89 11.93 42.54 53.98
CA ALA A 89 11.19 43.11 55.09
C ALA A 89 10.22 42.09 55.69
N SER A 90 9.57 41.29 54.85
CA SER A 90 8.66 40.22 55.28
C SER A 90 8.42 39.20 54.17
N ILE A 91 8.14 37.95 54.55
CA ILE A 91 7.73 36.86 53.65
C ILE A 91 6.27 36.51 53.97
N ASP A 92 5.45 36.25 52.95
CA ASP A 92 4.05 35.86 53.13
C ASP A 92 4.00 34.47 53.79
N SER A 93 3.35 34.37 54.96
CA SER A 93 3.34 33.15 55.77
C SER A 93 2.58 31.99 55.15
N ASP A 94 1.62 32.29 54.28
CA ASP A 94 0.78 31.28 53.61
C ASP A 94 1.33 30.95 52.22
N LYS A 95 2.13 31.84 51.63
CA LYS A 95 2.75 31.69 50.30
C LYS A 95 4.23 32.07 50.36
N PRO A 96 5.11 31.16 50.83
CA PRO A 96 6.50 31.50 51.12
C PRO A 96 7.34 31.87 49.87
N TYR A 97 6.78 31.73 48.67
CA TYR A 97 7.34 32.18 47.40
C TYR A 97 6.98 33.64 47.05
N ILE A 98 6.29 34.38 47.94
CA ILE A 98 6.03 35.83 47.85
C ILE A 98 6.71 36.56 49.01
N ALA A 99 7.49 37.60 48.72
CA ALA A 99 8.17 38.41 49.73
C ALA A 99 8.16 39.90 49.40
N THR A 100 8.17 40.74 50.44
CA THR A 100 8.28 42.20 50.36
C THR A 100 9.67 42.63 50.80
N PHE A 101 10.30 43.50 50.01
CA PHE A 101 11.66 44.02 50.21
C PHE A 101 11.65 45.52 50.46
N THR A 102 12.55 46.03 51.31
CA THR A 102 12.74 47.46 51.59
C THR A 102 14.13 47.92 51.17
N GLY A 103 14.23 49.09 50.54
CA GLY A 103 15.49 49.69 50.09
C GLY A 103 15.35 51.17 49.73
N THR A 104 16.45 51.80 49.30
CA THR A 104 16.43 53.24 49.00
C THR A 104 15.84 53.49 47.62
N ALA A 105 14.96 54.49 47.50
CA ALA A 105 14.30 54.87 46.27
C ALA A 105 15.29 55.23 45.16
N VAL A 106 15.11 54.58 44.02
CA VAL A 106 15.83 54.80 42.77
C VAL A 106 14.93 55.65 41.88
N PRO A 107 15.30 56.86 41.46
CA PRO A 107 14.42 57.74 40.70
C PRO A 107 14.56 57.49 39.18
N ALA A 108 13.94 56.44 38.64
CA ALA A 108 14.03 56.08 37.23
C ALA A 108 12.66 55.93 36.54
N SER A 109 12.65 56.08 35.21
CA SER A 109 11.45 55.83 34.42
C SER A 109 11.27 54.34 34.07
N LYS A 110 12.36 53.57 34.17
CA LYS A 110 12.44 52.13 33.93
C LYS A 110 13.40 51.49 34.92
N TYR A 111 13.03 50.32 35.39
CA TYR A 111 13.79 49.56 36.37
C TYR A 111 14.01 48.14 35.92
N ASP A 112 15.19 47.61 36.20
CA ASP A 112 15.47 46.17 36.19
C ASP A 112 15.66 45.69 37.63
N ILE A 113 15.00 44.61 38.01
CA ILE A 113 15.08 44.04 39.36
C ILE A 113 15.82 42.70 39.28
N LEU A 114 16.97 42.62 39.94
CA LEU A 114 17.83 41.44 39.94
C LEU A 114 17.84 40.80 41.33
N TYR A 115 17.67 39.49 41.37
CA TYR A 115 17.82 38.68 42.58
C TYR A 115 19.23 38.11 42.67
N GLY A 116 19.90 38.26 43.83
CA GLY A 116 21.21 37.65 44.11
C GLY A 116 22.46 38.43 43.64
N ALA A 117 22.32 39.69 43.22
CA ALA A 117 23.45 40.57 42.92
C ALA A 117 23.84 41.40 44.16
N GLU A 118 25.09 41.29 44.62
CA GLU A 118 25.59 41.97 45.84
C GLU A 118 26.11 43.41 45.60
N SER A 119 26.11 43.92 44.36
CA SER A 119 26.36 45.33 44.04
C SER A 119 26.17 45.65 42.54
N VAL A 120 26.11 46.95 42.21
CA VAL A 120 26.08 47.46 40.81
C VAL A 120 27.36 47.10 40.04
N ALA A 121 28.52 47.08 40.70
CA ALA A 121 29.80 46.74 40.07
C ALA A 121 29.92 45.25 39.67
N ALA A 122 29.15 44.37 40.32
CA ALA A 122 29.06 42.96 39.94
C ALA A 122 28.25 42.73 38.64
N ALA A 123 27.42 43.70 38.24
CA ALA A 123 26.61 43.62 37.03
C ALA A 123 27.37 44.04 35.75
N GLU A 124 28.34 44.95 35.85
CA GLU A 124 29.11 45.45 34.69
C GLU A 124 30.34 44.57 34.33
N ALA A 125 30.74 43.62 35.18
CA ALA A 125 31.94 42.79 35.00
C ALA A 125 31.76 41.57 34.08
N ILE A 126 30.68 41.53 33.27
CA ILE A 126 30.34 40.37 32.43
C ILE A 126 30.79 40.62 30.97
N ASP A 127 31.95 40.07 30.58
CA ASP A 127 32.36 39.91 29.17
C ASP A 127 31.78 38.60 28.61
N LEU A 128 30.92 38.72 27.58
CA LEU A 128 30.04 37.68 27.04
C LEU A 128 30.65 36.87 25.87
N SER A 129 31.96 36.91 25.66
CA SER A 129 32.53 36.51 24.37
C SER A 129 32.95 35.05 24.17
N GLU A 130 33.01 34.16 25.16
CA GLU A 130 33.16 32.72 24.88
C GLU A 130 32.73 31.82 26.08
N GLN A 131 31.45 31.40 26.04
CA GLN A 131 30.70 30.56 26.98
C GLN A 131 30.45 31.10 28.40
N TYR A 132 29.37 31.86 28.58
CA TYR A 132 28.67 31.92 29.87
C TYR A 132 27.14 31.88 29.68
N GLN A 133 26.53 30.78 30.12
CA GLN A 133 25.10 30.73 30.44
C GLN A 133 24.90 31.45 31.77
N SER A 134 24.26 32.62 31.79
CA SER A 134 23.90 33.35 33.01
C SER A 134 22.39 33.33 33.22
N GLY A 135 21.88 32.15 33.58
CA GLY A 135 20.51 31.91 34.03
C GLY A 135 20.55 30.85 35.12
N GLY A 136 20.03 31.18 36.31
CA GLY A 136 20.16 30.39 37.52
C GLY A 136 19.69 28.95 37.39
N ASN A 137 20.44 28.07 38.07
CA ASN A 137 20.12 26.71 38.49
C ASN A 137 18.82 26.09 37.93
N ALA A 138 18.97 25.40 36.82
CA ALA A 138 18.53 24.01 36.75
C ALA A 138 19.76 23.11 36.84
N SER A 139 20.50 23.20 37.96
CA SER A 139 21.47 22.20 38.47
C SER A 139 22.51 22.84 39.41
N LEU A 140 22.19 22.98 40.69
CA LEU A 140 23.18 22.67 41.72
C LEU A 140 23.29 21.14 41.94
N GLY A 141 22.58 20.35 41.12
CA GLY A 141 22.39 18.91 41.25
C GLY A 141 23.19 18.01 40.31
N HIS A 142 24.00 18.51 39.37
CA HIS A 142 24.78 17.65 38.48
C HIS A 142 26.29 17.93 38.56
N LEU A 143 26.86 17.22 39.54
CA LEU A 143 28.24 17.12 40.00
C LEU A 143 28.80 18.32 40.76
N LYS A 144 28.48 18.33 42.07
CA LYS A 144 29.52 18.52 43.08
C LYS A 144 30.75 17.74 42.60
N TYR A 145 31.88 18.43 42.43
CA TYR A 145 33.19 17.78 42.52
C TYR A 145 33.11 16.85 43.72
N MET A 146 33.10 15.53 43.50
CA MET A 146 33.16 14.60 44.61
C MET A 146 34.55 14.76 45.20
N ALA A 147 34.61 15.56 46.24
CA ALA A 147 35.78 15.68 47.07
C ALA A 147 35.75 14.50 48.03
N ILE A 148 36.77 13.66 47.97
CA ILE A 148 36.96 12.61 48.97
C ILE A 148 37.95 13.16 49.99
N LEU A 149 37.55 13.12 51.25
CA LEU A 149 38.35 13.50 52.39
C LEU A 149 38.99 12.21 52.93
N GLU A 150 40.29 12.07 52.73
CA GLU A 150 41.03 10.90 53.23
C GLU A 150 41.78 11.22 54.52
N ASN A 151 41.87 10.23 55.41
CA ASN A 151 42.64 10.27 56.66
C ASN A 151 42.12 11.25 57.74
N VAL A 152 40.83 11.55 57.76
CA VAL A 152 40.19 12.35 58.81
C VAL A 152 39.26 11.48 59.65
N GLU A 153 39.46 11.44 60.95
CA GLU A 153 38.62 10.70 61.90
C GLU A 153 37.49 11.62 62.39
N ILE A 154 36.25 11.38 61.96
CA ILE A 154 35.11 12.33 62.11
C ILE A 154 34.35 12.10 63.44
N SER A 155 34.97 11.50 64.44
CA SER A 155 34.24 10.89 65.56
C SER A 155 33.65 11.85 66.60
N ASN A 156 33.71 13.19 66.46
CA ASN A 156 33.29 14.11 67.54
C ASN A 156 32.70 15.49 67.13
N PHE A 157 31.96 15.61 66.02
CA PHE A 157 31.31 16.90 65.69
C PHE A 157 29.85 16.76 65.27
N VAL A 158 28.95 17.18 66.15
CA VAL A 158 27.53 17.42 65.87
C VAL A 158 27.18 18.75 66.52
N THR A 159 27.05 19.82 65.71
CA THR A 159 26.02 20.87 65.87
C THR A 159 26.03 21.91 64.75
N ASP A 160 27.10 22.05 63.94
CA ASP A 160 27.13 22.98 62.80
C ASP A 160 27.39 22.25 61.46
N PRO A 161 26.84 22.74 60.34
CA PRO A 161 27.11 22.17 59.01
C PRO A 161 28.59 22.31 58.67
N ILE A 162 29.27 21.17 58.47
CA ILE A 162 30.68 21.12 58.11
C ILE A 162 30.83 21.53 56.64
N GLU A 163 31.39 22.70 56.38
CA GLU A 163 31.85 23.09 55.04
C GLU A 163 33.22 22.47 54.76
N PHE A 164 33.25 21.48 53.86
CA PHE A 164 34.49 20.84 53.43
C PHE A 164 35.24 21.75 52.44
N SER A 165 36.21 22.51 52.95
CA SER A 165 37.16 23.27 52.14
C SER A 165 38.54 22.60 52.13
N LYS A 166 39.38 22.93 51.14
CA LYS A 166 40.78 22.48 51.10
C LYS A 166 41.52 22.88 52.37
N SER A 167 41.30 24.12 52.84
CA SER A 167 41.87 24.65 54.08
C SER A 167 41.42 23.86 55.30
N TRP A 168 40.12 23.56 55.40
CA TRP A 168 39.56 22.77 56.50
C TRP A 168 40.15 21.34 56.53
N ALA A 169 40.34 20.71 55.37
CA ALA A 169 40.98 19.39 55.30
C ALA A 169 42.45 19.44 55.75
N GLU A 170 43.23 20.41 55.26
CA GLU A 170 44.63 20.60 55.63
C GLU A 170 44.79 20.88 57.14
N GLU A 171 43.89 21.65 57.74
CA GLU A 171 43.88 21.94 59.18
C GLU A 171 43.60 20.70 60.04
N HIS A 172 42.91 19.70 59.51
CA HIS A 172 42.49 18.50 60.24
C HIS A 172 43.24 17.24 59.81
N GLY A 173 44.45 17.40 59.26
CA GLY A 173 45.35 16.29 58.88
C GLY A 173 44.86 15.48 57.66
N GLY A 174 43.80 15.95 57.00
CA GLY A 174 43.19 15.34 55.84
C GLY A 174 43.75 15.86 54.52
N VAL A 175 43.60 15.05 53.48
CA VAL A 175 43.89 15.48 52.10
C VAL A 175 42.57 15.61 51.36
N PHE A 176 42.27 16.83 50.90
CA PHE A 176 41.12 17.10 50.04
C PHE A 176 41.46 16.73 48.60
N LYS A 177 40.86 15.66 48.07
CA LYS A 177 41.09 15.21 46.68
C LYS A 177 39.86 15.47 45.81
N GLN A 178 40.02 16.25 44.74
CA GLN A 178 38.97 16.45 43.73
C GLN A 178 38.97 15.30 42.71
N ASN A 179 37.84 14.61 42.57
CA ASN A 179 37.65 13.62 41.51
C ASN A 179 37.42 14.32 40.16
N GLY A 180 37.99 13.77 39.08
CA GLY A 180 37.72 14.22 37.71
C GLY A 180 36.38 13.70 37.19
N VAL A 181 35.76 14.43 36.26
CA VAL A 181 34.48 14.07 35.63
C VAL A 181 34.66 14.01 34.11
N LEU A 182 34.25 12.91 33.49
CA LEU A 182 34.08 12.85 32.04
C LEU A 182 32.68 13.34 31.65
N ARG A 183 32.59 14.33 30.76
CA ARG A 183 31.36 14.77 30.10
C ARG A 183 31.43 14.43 28.61
N LEU A 184 30.52 13.58 28.16
CA LEU A 184 30.30 13.36 26.72
C LEU A 184 29.24 14.37 26.25
N ARG A 185 29.44 14.98 25.08
CA ARG A 185 28.40 15.77 24.40
C ARG A 185 28.08 15.12 23.06
N LEU A 186 26.83 14.73 22.89
CA LEU A 186 26.27 14.21 21.65
C LEU A 186 25.30 15.24 21.05
N GLN A 187 25.17 15.28 19.73
CA GLN A 187 24.21 16.11 19.00
C GLN A 187 23.30 15.22 18.16
N THR A 188 21.98 15.33 18.30
CA THR A 188 21.00 14.54 17.52
C THR A 188 20.85 15.05 16.07
N PRO A 189 20.46 14.19 15.10
CA PRO A 189 20.24 14.59 13.70
C PRO A 189 19.07 15.54 13.49
N ALA A 190 19.08 16.21 12.33
CA ALA A 190 17.89 16.88 11.81
C ALA A 190 16.80 15.84 11.47
N GLY A 191 15.59 16.04 12.00
CA GLY A 191 14.42 15.17 11.77
C GLY A 191 14.03 14.28 12.96
N VAL A 192 14.92 14.08 13.94
CA VAL A 192 14.57 13.41 15.21
C VAL A 192 13.83 14.40 16.11
N SER A 193 12.53 14.20 16.30
CA SER A 193 11.63 15.06 17.08
C SER A 193 11.58 14.72 18.57
N PHE A 194 11.86 13.46 18.92
CA PHE A 194 11.86 12.96 20.30
C PHE A 194 12.83 11.79 20.46
N VAL A 195 13.55 11.73 21.58
CA VAL A 195 14.47 10.64 21.95
C VAL A 195 13.98 10.02 23.25
N SER A 196 13.60 8.74 23.22
CA SER A 196 13.11 8.01 24.40
C SER A 196 14.25 7.44 25.23
N SER A 197 15.34 6.99 24.60
CA SER A 197 16.54 6.49 25.29
C SER A 197 17.81 6.61 24.44
N VAL A 198 18.98 6.60 25.08
CA VAL A 198 20.32 6.58 24.46
C VAL A 198 21.23 5.71 25.31
N SER A 199 21.95 4.79 24.68
CA SER A 199 22.95 3.94 25.32
C SER A 199 24.32 4.10 24.65
N ILE A 200 25.40 3.91 25.42
CA ILE A 200 26.78 3.94 24.92
C ILE A 200 27.49 2.65 25.36
N THR A 201 27.94 1.85 24.39
CA THR A 201 28.64 0.59 24.63
C THR A 201 30.05 0.65 24.06
N PRO A 202 31.10 0.46 24.86
CA PRO A 202 32.46 0.39 24.34
C PRO A 202 32.77 -1.00 23.75
N SER A 203 33.58 -1.06 22.69
CA SER A 203 34.01 -2.34 22.06
C SER A 203 35.06 -3.12 22.86
N GLN A 204 35.64 -2.50 23.88
CA GLN A 204 36.53 -3.10 24.85
C GLN A 204 36.13 -2.62 26.25
N GLU A 205 36.48 -3.38 27.30
CA GLU A 205 36.21 -2.94 28.67
C GLU A 205 36.91 -1.61 28.97
N LEU A 206 36.11 -0.58 29.26
CA LEU A 206 36.61 0.67 29.81
C LEU A 206 36.66 0.55 31.33
N PHE A 207 37.87 0.60 31.90
CA PHE A 207 38.06 0.56 33.34
C PHE A 207 38.11 1.97 33.91
N PHE A 208 37.04 2.37 34.60
CA PHE A 208 37.09 3.51 35.50
C PHE A 208 37.41 2.96 36.89
N LYS A 209 38.53 3.41 37.47
CA LYS A 209 38.91 3.01 38.84
C LYS A 209 38.45 4.08 39.81
N ASP A 210 37.82 3.66 40.90
CA ASP A 210 37.52 4.56 42.01
C ASP A 210 38.81 4.92 42.80
N ASN A 211 38.67 5.74 43.83
CA ASN A 211 39.81 6.13 44.69
C ASN A 211 40.43 4.93 45.44
N SER A 212 39.74 3.79 45.52
CA SER A 212 40.25 2.54 46.09
C SER A 212 41.00 1.67 45.07
N ARG A 213 41.12 2.11 43.82
CA ARG A 213 41.67 1.37 42.67
C ARG A 213 40.85 0.12 42.29
N SER A 214 39.62 0.02 42.78
CA SER A 214 38.69 -1.03 42.39
C SER A 214 38.23 -0.75 40.96
N ALA A 215 38.46 -1.71 40.04
CA ALA A 215 38.02 -1.59 38.66
C ALA A 215 36.49 -1.70 38.60
N TYR A 216 35.81 -0.65 38.12
CA TYR A 216 34.40 -0.73 37.76
C TYR A 216 34.26 -1.03 36.25
N THR A 217 33.47 -2.05 35.94
CA THR A 217 32.90 -2.29 34.60
C THR A 217 31.77 -1.28 34.33
N PRO A 218 31.57 -0.83 33.08
CA PRO A 218 31.13 0.54 32.80
C PRO A 218 29.60 0.66 32.81
N SER A 219 29.03 1.28 33.85
CA SER A 219 27.72 1.91 33.69
C SER A 219 27.92 3.41 33.50
N ILE A 220 28.01 3.85 32.24
CA ILE A 220 27.90 5.28 31.91
C ILE A 220 26.42 5.65 32.07
N LYS A 221 26.07 6.40 33.12
CA LYS A 221 24.70 6.88 33.33
C LYS A 221 24.46 8.07 32.40
N ILE A 222 23.50 7.92 31.49
CA ILE A 222 23.06 8.95 30.55
C ILE A 222 21.79 9.58 31.11
N THR A 223 21.77 10.91 31.24
CA THR A 223 20.60 11.65 31.76
C THR A 223 20.06 12.58 30.68
N PHE A 224 18.75 12.56 30.47
CA PHE A 224 18.06 13.40 29.48
C PHE A 224 17.54 14.69 30.12
N PRO A 225 17.65 15.85 29.45
CA PRO A 225 16.78 16.98 29.73
C PRO A 225 15.35 16.61 29.30
N GLU A 226 14.34 16.84 30.15
CA GLU A 226 12.93 16.65 29.77
C GLU A 226 12.50 17.67 28.69
N ASN A 227 11.71 17.22 27.72
CA ASN A 227 10.81 18.01 26.88
C ASN A 227 11.38 19.28 26.22
N THR A 228 12.09 19.14 25.10
CA THR A 228 12.25 20.25 24.15
C THR A 228 12.09 19.78 22.70
N ALA A 229 10.90 20.03 22.14
CA ALA A 229 10.76 20.10 20.70
C ALA A 229 11.53 21.32 20.18
N GLN A 230 12.35 21.10 19.14
CA GLN A 230 13.11 22.09 18.35
C GLN A 230 14.40 22.67 18.96
N GLN A 231 15.48 21.88 18.95
CA GLN A 231 16.87 22.22 18.58
C GLN A 231 17.84 21.13 19.10
N GLU A 232 19.12 21.21 18.71
CA GLU A 232 20.21 20.31 19.10
C GLU A 232 20.10 19.77 20.55
N HIS A 233 19.91 18.46 20.73
CA HIS A 233 19.93 17.86 22.06
C HIS A 233 21.37 17.56 22.47
N ILE A 234 21.83 18.13 23.59
CA ILE A 234 23.10 17.78 24.23
C ILE A 234 22.84 16.72 25.30
N ILE A 235 23.26 15.49 25.04
CA ILE A 235 23.22 14.41 26.03
C ILE A 235 24.52 14.45 26.83
N THR A 236 24.41 14.45 28.16
CA THR A 236 25.58 14.41 29.08
C THR A 236 25.65 13.07 29.80
N ALA A 237 26.80 12.41 29.68
CA ALA A 237 27.14 11.19 30.41
C ALA A 237 28.21 11.51 31.46
N TYR A 238 28.17 10.81 32.60
CA TYR A 238 29.09 11.03 33.72
C TYR A 238 29.88 9.76 34.08
N ALA A 239 31.19 9.91 34.25
CA ALA A 239 32.09 8.89 34.79
C ALA A 239 33.12 9.53 35.74
N MET A 240 33.48 8.81 36.82
CA MET A 240 34.49 9.25 37.79
C MET A 240 35.89 8.77 37.38
N LEU A 241 36.88 9.65 37.47
CA LEU A 241 38.28 9.36 37.16
C LEU A 241 39.15 9.34 38.43
N PRO A 242 40.12 8.42 38.54
CA PRO A 242 41.02 8.34 39.69
C PRO A 242 41.94 9.56 39.77
N TRP A 243 42.43 9.84 40.98
CA TRP A 243 43.40 10.91 41.23
C TRP A 243 44.82 10.44 40.90
N GLY A 244 45.52 11.19 40.03
CA GLY A 244 46.97 11.04 39.78
C GLY A 244 47.36 10.30 38.49
N ASP A 245 46.48 9.47 37.93
CA ASP A 245 46.77 8.73 36.69
C ASP A 245 45.90 9.27 35.54
N ALA A 246 46.53 9.63 34.42
CA ALA A 246 45.79 9.83 33.18
C ALA A 246 45.12 8.50 32.78
N VAL A 247 43.82 8.52 32.52
CA VAL A 247 43.15 7.41 31.86
C VAL A 247 43.28 7.69 30.37
N ASP A 248 43.97 6.80 29.65
CA ASP A 248 44.04 6.87 28.19
C ASP A 248 42.95 5.99 27.59
N LEU A 249 42.19 6.53 26.65
CA LEU A 249 41.42 5.71 25.72
C LEU A 249 42.41 5.03 24.76
N PRO A 250 42.50 3.69 24.72
CA PRO A 250 43.47 3.01 23.88
C PRO A 250 43.21 3.35 22.41
N GLU A 251 44.27 3.51 21.64
CA GLU A 251 44.19 3.77 20.19
C GLU A 251 43.40 2.65 19.51
N GLY A 252 42.34 3.02 18.78
CA GLY A 252 41.42 2.06 18.14
C GLY A 252 40.23 1.61 18.99
N ALA A 253 40.06 2.11 20.22
CA ALA A 253 38.82 1.92 20.98
C ALA A 253 37.63 2.48 20.19
N THR A 254 36.52 1.74 20.13
CA THR A 254 35.29 2.21 19.50
C THR A 254 34.16 2.32 20.52
N LEU A 255 33.34 3.36 20.38
CA LEU A 255 32.13 3.59 21.16
C LEU A 255 30.94 3.44 20.23
N THR A 256 30.05 2.51 20.53
CA THR A 256 28.75 2.35 19.86
C THR A 256 27.70 3.16 20.61
N ILE A 257 26.91 3.94 19.88
CA ILE A 257 25.82 4.76 20.42
C ILE A 257 24.52 4.27 19.81
N ASP A 258 23.58 3.84 20.66
CA ASP A 258 22.22 3.48 20.25
C ASP A 258 21.23 4.55 20.74
N ILE A 259 20.33 5.03 19.87
CA ILE A 259 19.27 5.99 20.17
C ILE A 259 17.93 5.36 19.84
N GLU A 260 17.00 5.37 20.80
CA GLU A 260 15.62 4.90 20.63
C GLU A 260 14.67 6.10 20.52
N THR A 261 13.65 5.99 19.67
CA THR A 261 12.57 6.99 19.52
C THR A 261 11.19 6.37 19.75
N ASP A 262 10.15 7.21 19.89
CA ASP A 262 8.77 6.78 20.19
C ASP A 262 8.15 5.89 19.08
N GLU A 263 8.75 5.83 17.89
CA GLU A 263 8.31 4.97 16.78
C GLU A 263 9.01 3.58 16.75
N GLN A 264 9.74 3.20 17.81
CA GLN A 264 10.60 2.01 17.89
C GLN A 264 11.79 1.97 16.91
N ASP A 265 12.15 3.10 16.30
CA ASP A 265 13.35 3.16 15.48
C ASP A 265 14.60 3.22 16.36
N ILE A 266 15.57 2.33 16.09
CA ILE A 266 16.87 2.30 16.76
C ILE A 266 17.93 2.84 15.80
N TYR A 267 18.57 3.95 16.18
CA TYR A 267 19.69 4.54 15.44
C TYR A 267 21.00 4.15 16.10
N SER A 268 21.87 3.45 15.37
CA SER A 268 23.18 3.03 15.88
C SER A 268 24.33 3.65 15.08
N THR A 269 25.36 4.14 15.77
CA THR A 269 26.61 4.59 15.13
C THR A 269 27.83 4.22 15.95
N THR A 270 28.94 3.93 15.26
CA THR A 270 30.24 3.66 15.88
C THR A 270 31.15 4.87 15.72
N ILE A 271 31.76 5.32 16.81
CA ILE A 271 32.76 6.39 16.80
C ILE A 271 34.10 5.80 17.25
N THR A 272 35.16 6.16 16.54
CA THR A 272 36.54 5.93 16.98
C THR A 272 37.08 7.26 17.49
N PRO A 273 37.09 7.52 18.81
CA PRO A 273 37.78 8.68 19.33
C PRO A 273 39.26 8.59 18.93
N GLY A 274 39.88 9.72 18.56
CA GLY A 274 41.35 9.75 18.51
C GLY A 274 41.94 9.39 19.88
N ALA A 275 43.25 9.17 19.98
CA ALA A 275 43.89 9.00 21.30
C ALA A 275 43.58 10.23 22.17
N ILE A 276 42.83 10.04 23.27
CA ILE A 276 42.42 11.09 24.20
C ILE A 276 43.00 10.75 25.57
N SER A 277 43.85 11.64 26.08
CA SER A 277 44.34 11.58 27.46
C SER A 277 43.47 12.45 28.36
N PHE A 278 42.89 11.85 29.39
CA PHE A 278 42.08 12.56 30.38
C PHE A 278 42.95 13.16 31.49
N LYS A 279 42.67 14.41 31.86
CA LYS A 279 43.37 15.11 32.95
C LYS A 279 42.67 14.85 34.29
N PRO A 280 43.39 14.35 35.31
CA PRO A 280 42.84 14.18 36.66
C PRO A 280 42.35 15.51 37.26
N GLY A 281 41.27 15.47 38.04
CA GLY A 281 40.72 16.63 38.76
C GLY A 281 40.05 17.69 37.88
N GLN A 282 39.86 17.43 36.58
CA GLN A 282 39.24 18.37 35.65
C GLN A 282 37.94 17.80 35.06
N THR A 283 37.09 18.71 34.56
CA THR A 283 36.02 18.33 33.63
C THR A 283 36.67 18.04 32.29
N ASN A 284 36.66 16.78 31.88
CA ASN A 284 37.13 16.34 30.58
C ASN A 284 35.94 16.32 29.63
N ALA A 285 35.99 17.10 28.54
CA ALA A 285 34.93 17.13 27.54
C ALA A 285 35.37 16.40 26.28
N ILE A 286 34.60 15.39 25.86
CA ILE A 286 34.73 14.83 24.51
C ILE A 286 33.56 15.35 23.69
N LYS A 287 33.87 16.15 22.67
CA LYS A 287 32.91 16.46 21.61
C LYS A 287 32.92 15.29 20.63
N LEU A 288 31.94 14.41 20.75
CA LEU A 288 31.70 13.37 19.77
C LEU A 288 30.99 14.03 18.59
N ALA A 289 31.75 14.45 17.58
CA ALA A 289 31.18 14.89 16.31
C ALA A 289 30.63 13.65 15.60
N ALA A 290 29.39 13.27 15.91
CA ALA A 290 28.65 12.31 15.11
C ALA A 290 28.37 12.96 13.76
N SER A 291 29.26 12.77 12.79
CA SER A 291 29.20 13.46 11.49
C SER A 291 28.12 12.90 10.56
N ARG A 292 27.35 11.90 11.01
CA ARG A 292 26.08 11.41 10.48
C ARG A 292 25.65 10.24 11.38
N PHE A 293 24.59 10.39 12.17
CA PHE A 293 23.82 9.19 12.49
C PHE A 293 23.20 8.76 11.17
N ALA A 294 23.59 7.61 10.66
CA ALA A 294 22.84 7.01 9.58
C ALA A 294 21.47 6.67 10.20
N LEU A 295 20.44 7.47 9.92
CA LEU A 295 19.08 6.96 9.97
C LEU A 295 19.12 5.69 9.13
N GLN A 296 18.99 4.52 9.76
CA GLN A 296 18.79 3.30 8.99
C GLN A 296 17.39 3.48 8.42
N PRO A 297 17.24 3.74 7.10
CA PRO A 297 15.92 4.05 6.54
C PRO A 297 15.01 2.81 6.51
N PHE A 298 15.54 1.66 6.93
CA PHE A 298 14.94 0.35 6.94
C PHE A 298 15.41 -0.41 8.18
N ALA A 299 14.75 -1.52 8.52
CA ALA A 299 15.13 -2.37 9.66
C ALA A 299 16.50 -3.07 9.47
N GLY A 300 17.10 -2.94 8.29
CA GLY A 300 18.36 -3.53 7.90
C GLY A 300 18.45 -3.63 6.38
N GLY A 301 19.57 -4.18 5.90
CA GLY A 301 19.82 -4.34 4.47
C GLY A 301 20.49 -3.14 3.82
N ASN A 302 20.97 -3.33 2.60
CA ASN A 302 21.57 -2.28 1.77
C ASN A 302 20.98 -2.25 0.35
N GLY A 303 19.82 -2.88 0.15
CA GLY A 303 19.10 -2.88 -1.12
C GLY A 303 19.70 -3.76 -2.21
N THR A 304 20.69 -4.59 -1.89
CA THR A 304 21.29 -5.57 -2.82
C THR A 304 20.57 -6.92 -2.76
N GLU A 305 20.78 -7.77 -3.76
CA GLU A 305 20.16 -9.10 -3.82
C GLU A 305 20.48 -9.99 -2.60
N SER A 306 21.73 -9.97 -2.13
CA SER A 306 22.15 -10.76 -0.97
C SER A 306 21.78 -10.12 0.37
N ASN A 307 21.39 -8.84 0.37
CA ASN A 307 21.07 -8.09 1.59
C ASN A 307 19.98 -7.02 1.30
N PRO A 308 18.74 -7.46 1.04
CA PRO A 308 17.64 -6.57 0.68
C PRO A 308 17.27 -5.63 1.84
N TYR A 309 16.74 -4.45 1.52
CA TYR A 309 16.18 -3.55 2.53
C TYR A 309 15.00 -4.21 3.25
N LEU A 310 15.03 -4.23 4.59
CA LEU A 310 14.04 -4.90 5.43
C LEU A 310 12.91 -3.95 5.85
N ILE A 311 11.68 -4.31 5.50
CA ILE A 311 10.48 -3.49 5.73
C ILE A 311 9.68 -4.07 6.89
N ALA A 312 9.49 -3.28 7.94
CA ALA A 312 8.82 -3.69 9.17
C ALA A 312 7.61 -2.81 9.52
N ASN A 313 7.51 -1.61 8.94
CA ASN A 313 6.50 -0.63 9.27
C ASN A 313 6.19 0.29 8.05
N ALA A 314 5.22 1.19 8.20
CA ALA A 314 4.81 2.12 7.15
C ALA A 314 5.89 3.16 6.79
N THR A 315 6.72 3.54 7.75
CA THR A 315 7.85 4.46 7.54
C THR A 315 8.86 3.84 6.58
N HIS A 316 9.23 2.56 6.77
CA HIS A 316 10.12 1.83 5.86
C HIS A 316 9.52 1.72 4.45
N MET A 317 8.20 1.50 4.33
CA MET A 317 7.53 1.54 3.02
C MET A 317 7.69 2.90 2.36
N ASN A 318 7.46 4.01 3.08
CA ASN A 318 7.64 5.35 2.52
C ASN A 318 9.09 5.64 2.12
N ASN A 319 10.06 5.19 2.92
CA ASN A 319 11.49 5.38 2.65
C ASN A 319 11.98 4.67 1.37
N MET A 320 11.19 3.73 0.81
CA MET A 320 11.47 3.17 -0.51
C MET A 320 11.59 4.26 -1.57
N HIS A 321 10.87 5.37 -1.45
CA HIS A 321 10.96 6.49 -2.38
C HIS A 321 12.35 7.10 -2.48
N ASP A 322 13.09 7.13 -1.37
CA ASP A 322 14.36 7.84 -1.25
C ASP A 322 15.55 7.04 -1.78
N VAL A 323 15.42 5.72 -1.84
CA VAL A 323 16.50 4.81 -2.30
C VAL A 323 16.35 4.33 -3.74
N MET A 324 15.25 4.71 -4.39
CA MET A 324 14.95 4.25 -5.74
C MET A 324 15.70 5.06 -6.81
N GLU A 325 16.64 4.42 -7.49
CA GLU A 325 17.52 5.05 -8.48
C GLU A 325 17.24 4.58 -9.92
N ASP A 326 17.39 5.49 -10.87
CA ASP A 326 17.23 5.17 -12.29
C ASP A 326 18.36 4.25 -12.78
N GLY A 327 17.98 3.16 -13.45
CA GLY A 327 18.92 2.21 -14.04
C GLY A 327 19.47 1.17 -13.06
N GLN A 328 19.09 1.24 -11.78
CA GLN A 328 19.44 0.26 -10.77
C GLN A 328 18.22 -0.60 -10.38
N THR A 329 18.47 -1.84 -9.95
CA THR A 329 17.43 -2.68 -9.31
C THR A 329 17.66 -2.70 -7.82
N ILE A 330 16.67 -2.24 -7.05
CA ILE A 330 16.71 -2.22 -5.59
C ILE A 330 15.88 -3.38 -5.05
N PHE A 331 16.41 -4.07 -4.04
CA PHE A 331 15.82 -5.26 -3.43
C PHE A 331 15.24 -4.94 -2.06
N PHE A 332 13.98 -5.35 -1.85
CA PHE A 332 13.20 -5.13 -0.63
C PHE A 332 12.63 -6.46 -0.15
N LYS A 333 12.57 -6.64 1.17
CA LYS A 333 11.93 -7.78 1.81
C LYS A 333 11.10 -7.34 3.02
N MET A 334 9.84 -7.74 3.10
CA MET A 334 9.03 -7.53 4.29
C MET A 334 9.41 -8.53 5.39
N ILE A 335 9.39 -8.06 6.65
CA ILE A 335 9.60 -8.86 7.85
C ILE A 335 8.44 -8.71 8.87
N ALA A 336 7.46 -7.86 8.55
CA ALA A 336 6.25 -7.67 9.32
C ALA A 336 5.14 -7.13 8.40
N ASP A 337 3.89 -7.31 8.83
CA ASP A 337 2.74 -6.70 8.18
C ASP A 337 2.78 -5.16 8.32
N VAL A 338 2.33 -4.46 7.29
CA VAL A 338 2.36 -2.99 7.24
C VAL A 338 0.96 -2.45 6.96
N THR A 339 0.54 -1.47 7.75
CA THR A 339 -0.69 -0.70 7.50
C THR A 339 -0.31 0.70 7.01
N LEU A 340 -0.68 1.02 5.77
CA LEU A 340 -0.44 2.34 5.19
C LEU A 340 -1.55 3.32 5.59
N SER A 341 -1.20 4.60 5.67
CA SER A 341 -2.14 5.69 5.85
C SER A 341 -1.81 6.84 4.89
N GLY A 342 -2.81 7.62 4.50
CA GLY A 342 -2.65 8.70 3.53
C GLY A 342 -2.60 8.24 2.07
N ASN A 343 -2.22 9.15 1.18
CA ASN A 343 -2.12 8.89 -0.25
C ASN A 343 -0.71 8.42 -0.62
N TRP A 344 -0.60 7.19 -1.11
CA TRP A 344 0.62 6.60 -1.62
C TRP A 344 1.00 7.17 -3.00
N VAL A 345 2.31 7.27 -3.24
CA VAL A 345 2.85 7.61 -4.55
C VAL A 345 3.42 6.34 -5.19
N SER A 346 2.98 5.96 -6.38
CA SER A 346 3.59 4.86 -7.15
C SER A 346 5.12 5.02 -7.28
N LEU A 347 5.91 3.98 -6.95
CA LEU A 347 7.40 4.09 -6.90
C LEU A 347 8.06 4.45 -8.24
N ASN A 348 7.57 3.88 -9.35
CA ASN A 348 8.12 4.04 -10.69
C ASN A 348 7.05 4.58 -11.65
N ASN A 349 6.70 5.85 -11.47
CA ASN A 349 5.54 6.49 -12.09
C ASN A 349 5.86 7.56 -13.13
N SER A 350 7.13 7.84 -13.42
CA SER A 350 7.53 8.89 -14.35
C SER A 350 8.87 8.57 -15.02
N GLY A 351 9.27 9.42 -15.98
CA GLY A 351 10.56 9.30 -16.65
C GLY A 351 10.67 8.11 -17.60
N SER A 352 11.85 7.49 -17.63
CA SER A 352 12.19 6.32 -18.45
C SER A 352 11.63 4.99 -17.91
N PHE A 353 11.04 5.02 -16.71
CA PHE A 353 10.64 3.84 -15.94
C PHE A 353 11.81 2.87 -15.63
N SER A 354 13.06 3.36 -15.62
CA SER A 354 14.25 2.53 -15.47
C SER A 354 14.57 2.13 -14.03
N LYS A 355 13.72 2.47 -13.06
CA LYS A 355 13.87 2.05 -11.67
C LYS A 355 13.45 0.58 -11.52
N GLY A 356 14.42 -0.30 -11.31
CA GLY A 356 14.19 -1.73 -11.10
C GLY A 356 13.75 -2.02 -9.66
N ILE A 357 12.75 -2.88 -9.49
CA ILE A 357 12.14 -3.21 -8.20
C ILE A 357 12.14 -4.72 -8.02
N ASN A 358 12.82 -5.21 -6.98
CA ASN A 358 12.63 -6.57 -6.48
C ASN A 358 12.00 -6.50 -5.10
N PHE A 359 10.77 -6.98 -4.96
CA PHE A 359 10.00 -6.90 -3.72
C PHE A 359 9.51 -8.29 -3.30
N ASP A 360 10.03 -8.80 -2.19
CA ASP A 360 9.57 -10.02 -1.54
C ASP A 360 8.69 -9.66 -0.34
N GLY A 361 7.39 -9.91 -0.44
CA GLY A 361 6.47 -9.70 0.67
C GLY A 361 6.61 -10.75 1.77
N ASP A 362 7.31 -11.87 1.53
CA ASP A 362 7.43 -12.99 2.49
C ASP A 362 6.08 -13.45 3.11
N ASN A 363 4.99 -13.31 2.34
CA ASN A 363 3.60 -13.54 2.73
C ASN A 363 3.02 -12.57 3.77
N HIS A 364 3.67 -11.43 3.98
CA HIS A 364 3.15 -10.34 4.80
C HIS A 364 2.07 -9.51 4.09
N THR A 365 1.28 -8.83 4.91
CA THR A 365 0.13 -8.03 4.47
C THR A 365 0.49 -6.55 4.37
N ILE A 366 0.11 -5.92 3.26
CA ILE A 366 0.04 -4.47 3.07
C ILE A 366 -1.44 -4.06 3.13
N SER A 367 -1.83 -3.38 4.21
CA SER A 367 -3.20 -2.93 4.44
C SER A 367 -3.41 -1.47 4.04
N ASN A 368 -4.60 -1.15 3.55
CA ASN A 368 -5.11 0.21 3.32
C ASN A 368 -4.32 1.06 2.31
N LEU A 369 -3.65 0.41 1.34
CA LEU A 369 -2.97 1.11 0.23
C LEU A 369 -3.98 2.01 -0.50
N THR A 370 -3.77 3.32 -0.48
CA THR A 370 -4.66 4.30 -1.15
C THR A 370 -3.87 5.12 -2.16
N VAL A 371 -4.27 5.08 -3.44
CA VAL A 371 -3.61 5.85 -4.52
C VAL A 371 -4.64 6.67 -5.29
N GLY A 372 -4.40 7.98 -5.38
CA GLY A 372 -5.29 8.94 -6.04
C GLY A 372 -5.08 9.11 -7.54
N SER A 373 -6.04 9.77 -8.21
CA SER A 373 -6.11 9.95 -9.67
C SER A 373 -5.07 10.89 -10.28
N SER A 374 -4.36 11.67 -9.46
CA SER A 374 -3.27 12.52 -9.91
C SER A 374 -1.98 11.73 -10.17
N ASN A 375 -1.91 10.47 -9.73
CA ASN A 375 -0.73 9.63 -9.93
C ASN A 375 -0.69 9.07 -11.35
N ALA A 376 0.52 8.95 -11.91
CA ALA A 376 0.74 8.21 -13.13
C ALA A 376 0.81 6.71 -12.81
N TYR A 377 0.10 5.90 -13.59
CA TYR A 377 -0.06 4.47 -13.34
C TYR A 377 -0.42 4.12 -11.88
N PRO A 378 -1.54 4.65 -11.33
CA PRO A 378 -1.90 4.47 -9.92
C PRO A 378 -1.86 3.01 -9.48
N SER A 379 -0.99 2.70 -8.52
CA SER A 379 -0.71 1.36 -7.97
C SER A 379 0.36 1.44 -6.88
N LEU A 380 0.79 0.33 -6.28
CA LEU A 380 1.96 0.32 -5.41
C LEU A 380 3.23 0.74 -6.19
N PHE A 381 3.47 0.14 -7.36
CA PHE A 381 4.74 0.29 -8.08
C PHE A 381 4.73 1.27 -9.25
N GLY A 382 3.57 1.66 -9.76
CA GLY A 382 3.49 2.35 -11.05
C GLY A 382 3.74 1.37 -12.19
N VAL A 383 4.98 1.36 -12.67
CA VAL A 383 5.50 0.40 -13.63
C VAL A 383 6.44 -0.57 -12.92
N LEU A 384 6.03 -1.83 -12.79
CA LEU A 384 6.86 -2.89 -12.21
C LEU A 384 7.84 -3.43 -13.25
N ASN A 385 9.08 -2.97 -13.19
CA ASN A 385 10.23 -3.58 -13.89
C ASN A 385 11.10 -4.28 -12.84
N GLY A 386 11.25 -5.61 -12.94
CA GLY A 386 11.80 -6.45 -11.88
C GLY A 386 10.79 -7.50 -11.41
N SER A 387 10.74 -7.82 -10.12
CA SER A 387 9.88 -8.87 -9.57
C SER A 387 9.16 -8.45 -8.31
N ALA A 388 7.89 -8.84 -8.19
CA ALA A 388 7.15 -8.75 -6.92
C ALA A 388 6.57 -10.13 -6.56
N LYS A 389 6.78 -10.60 -5.34
CA LYS A 389 6.26 -11.91 -4.93
C LYS A 389 5.77 -11.97 -3.50
N ASN A 390 4.88 -12.92 -3.22
CA ASN A 390 4.41 -13.28 -1.88
C ASN A 390 3.86 -12.08 -1.09
N ILE A 391 2.99 -11.27 -1.71
CA ILE A 391 2.40 -10.07 -1.09
C ILE A 391 0.91 -10.29 -0.91
N ILE A 392 0.39 -9.96 0.27
CA ILE A 392 -1.04 -9.89 0.53
C ILE A 392 -1.45 -8.42 0.59
N PHE A 393 -2.39 -7.99 -0.24
CA PHE A 393 -3.02 -6.67 -0.16
C PHE A 393 -4.40 -6.79 0.46
N GLU A 394 -4.65 -5.98 1.48
CA GLU A 394 -5.94 -5.93 2.17
C GLU A 394 -6.51 -4.51 2.11
N ASN A 395 -7.76 -4.37 1.65
CA ASN A 395 -8.48 -3.09 1.59
C ASN A 395 -7.77 -1.98 0.76
N ALA A 396 -7.17 -2.33 -0.39
CA ALA A 396 -6.55 -1.33 -1.25
C ALA A 396 -7.61 -0.52 -2.03
N THR A 397 -7.39 0.79 -2.17
CA THR A 397 -8.23 1.72 -2.94
C THR A 397 -7.40 2.45 -3.98
N ILE A 398 -7.59 2.11 -5.24
CA ILE A 398 -6.84 2.68 -6.37
C ILE A 398 -7.77 3.48 -7.28
N THR A 399 -7.38 4.71 -7.58
CA THR A 399 -8.08 5.58 -8.55
C THR A 399 -7.14 5.92 -9.71
N GLY A 400 -7.33 5.25 -10.86
CA GLY A 400 -6.49 5.29 -12.05
C GLY A 400 -6.45 6.61 -12.83
N GLY A 401 -7.47 7.47 -12.69
CA GLY A 401 -7.60 8.69 -13.48
C GLY A 401 -7.46 8.42 -14.98
N ASN A 402 -6.54 9.13 -15.64
CA ASN A 402 -6.24 9.01 -17.07
C ASN A 402 -5.20 7.93 -17.43
N ASN A 403 -4.87 7.02 -16.50
CA ASN A 403 -3.90 5.94 -16.70
C ASN A 403 -4.53 4.56 -16.48
N CYS A 404 -3.92 3.52 -17.04
CA CYS A 404 -4.19 2.15 -16.61
C CYS A 404 -3.77 1.97 -15.15
N ALA A 405 -4.43 1.04 -14.44
CA ALA A 405 -4.25 0.90 -13.00
C ALA A 405 -4.54 -0.53 -12.53
N GLY A 406 -3.94 -0.86 -11.39
CA GLY A 406 -4.18 -2.06 -10.60
C GLY A 406 -3.57 -1.89 -9.21
N VAL A 407 -3.85 -2.81 -8.29
CA VAL A 407 -3.31 -2.71 -6.92
C VAL A 407 -1.79 -2.83 -6.91
N LEU A 408 -1.25 -3.82 -7.62
CA LEU A 408 0.20 -4.05 -7.69
C LEU A 408 0.88 -3.03 -8.62
N ALA A 409 0.38 -2.92 -9.86
CA ALA A 409 1.00 -2.11 -10.89
C ALA A 409 -0.01 -1.59 -11.94
N GLY A 410 0.20 -0.39 -12.47
CA GLY A 410 -0.47 0.02 -13.71
C GLY A 410 0.08 -0.75 -14.91
N TYR A 411 1.41 -0.96 -14.95
CA TYR A 411 2.09 -1.81 -15.92
C TYR A 411 2.98 -2.83 -15.22
N ILE A 412 2.87 -4.09 -15.61
CA ILE A 412 3.92 -5.09 -15.36
C ILE A 412 4.76 -5.14 -16.63
N GLY A 413 6.05 -4.81 -16.48
CA GLY A 413 7.03 -4.68 -17.55
C GLY A 413 6.83 -3.44 -18.42
N SER A 414 7.93 -2.95 -19.00
CA SER A 414 7.94 -1.85 -19.97
C SER A 414 8.88 -2.16 -21.13
N ALA A 415 8.48 -1.76 -22.34
CA ALA A 415 9.31 -1.85 -23.55
C ALA A 415 10.62 -1.04 -23.47
N SER A 416 10.68 -0.06 -22.56
CA SER A 416 11.81 0.85 -22.39
C SER A 416 12.83 0.40 -21.34
N ALA A 417 12.54 -0.67 -20.59
CA ALA A 417 13.39 -1.15 -19.51
C ALA A 417 14.26 -2.32 -19.94
N SER A 418 15.49 -2.38 -19.41
CA SER A 418 16.40 -3.51 -19.57
C SER A 418 16.01 -4.72 -18.70
N VAL A 419 15.03 -4.56 -17.81
CA VAL A 419 14.60 -5.56 -16.83
C VAL A 419 13.12 -5.90 -17.06
N SER A 420 12.82 -7.18 -17.25
CA SER A 420 11.45 -7.69 -17.38
C SER A 420 10.63 -7.49 -16.10
N GLY A 421 9.33 -7.25 -16.22
CA GLY A 421 8.40 -7.23 -15.08
C GLY A 421 7.83 -8.62 -14.81
N THR A 422 7.76 -9.04 -13.55
CA THR A 422 7.26 -10.37 -13.15
C THR A 422 6.50 -10.29 -11.83
N CYS A 423 5.49 -11.14 -11.63
CA CYS A 423 4.92 -11.30 -10.30
C CYS A 423 4.41 -12.71 -10.01
N SER A 424 4.50 -13.12 -8.74
CA SER A 424 3.99 -14.41 -8.30
C SER A 424 3.48 -14.42 -6.86
N GLY A 425 2.47 -15.23 -6.55
CA GLY A 425 2.00 -15.36 -5.16
C GLY A 425 1.39 -14.06 -4.61
N ILE A 426 0.80 -13.23 -5.47
CA ILE A 426 0.15 -11.98 -5.04
C ILE A 426 -1.32 -12.24 -4.75
N ILE A 427 -1.78 -11.82 -3.57
CA ILE A 427 -3.17 -11.94 -3.14
C ILE A 427 -3.73 -10.53 -2.95
N VAL A 428 -4.84 -10.21 -3.61
CA VAL A 428 -5.54 -8.92 -3.45
C VAL A 428 -6.93 -9.19 -2.90
N ASN A 429 -7.24 -8.68 -1.72
CA ASN A 429 -8.50 -8.90 -1.03
C ASN A 429 -9.26 -7.58 -0.80
N ASN A 430 -10.59 -7.66 -0.88
CA ASN A 430 -11.51 -6.61 -0.41
C ASN A 430 -11.19 -5.21 -0.95
N SER A 431 -10.68 -5.15 -2.18
CA SER A 431 -10.09 -3.95 -2.75
C SER A 431 -11.02 -3.29 -3.76
N LYS A 432 -10.69 -2.06 -4.14
CA LYS A 432 -11.43 -1.28 -5.13
C LYS A 432 -10.47 -0.60 -6.09
N VAL A 433 -10.66 -0.85 -7.38
CA VAL A 433 -9.92 -0.19 -8.47
C VAL A 433 -10.92 0.57 -9.34
N THR A 434 -10.74 1.88 -9.50
CA THR A 434 -11.59 2.75 -10.33
C THR A 434 -10.77 3.54 -11.33
N GLY A 435 -11.31 3.90 -12.50
CA GLY A 435 -10.57 4.71 -13.47
C GLY A 435 -11.37 5.09 -14.71
N SER A 436 -10.76 5.92 -15.56
CA SER A 436 -11.41 6.41 -16.80
C SER A 436 -10.57 6.16 -18.06
N LYS A 437 -9.45 5.43 -17.93
CA LYS A 437 -8.61 5.01 -19.05
C LYS A 437 -8.76 3.52 -19.33
N ARG A 438 -8.34 3.15 -20.55
CA ARG A 438 -8.25 1.76 -21.00
C ARG A 438 -7.28 0.97 -20.12
N GLY A 439 -7.60 -0.29 -19.81
CA GLY A 439 -6.68 -1.22 -19.13
C GLY A 439 -6.74 -1.13 -17.61
N LEU A 440 -7.86 -1.54 -17.00
CA LEU A 440 -7.97 -1.65 -15.54
C LEU A 440 -8.03 -3.12 -15.12
N GLY A 441 -7.25 -3.48 -14.12
CA GLY A 441 -7.32 -4.80 -13.48
C GLY A 441 -7.25 -4.70 -11.96
N GLY A 442 -7.77 -5.70 -11.26
CA GLY A 442 -7.66 -5.76 -9.79
C GLY A 442 -6.20 -5.89 -9.35
N LEU A 443 -5.40 -6.68 -10.07
CA LEU A 443 -3.96 -6.81 -9.83
C LEU A 443 -3.15 -5.81 -10.67
N ALA A 444 -3.38 -5.80 -11.98
CA ALA A 444 -2.58 -5.04 -12.93
C ALA A 444 -3.40 -4.40 -14.05
N GLY A 445 -3.03 -3.19 -14.48
CA GLY A 445 -3.65 -2.56 -15.64
C GLY A 445 -3.29 -3.28 -16.94
N MET A 446 -1.99 -3.31 -17.27
CA MET A 446 -1.46 -3.93 -18.48
C MET A 446 -0.23 -4.78 -18.18
N VAL A 447 -0.12 -5.92 -18.89
CA VAL A 447 1.03 -6.83 -18.82
C VAL A 447 1.75 -6.80 -20.16
N SER A 448 2.94 -6.20 -20.18
CA SER A 448 3.70 -5.97 -21.42
C SER A 448 4.43 -7.22 -21.89
N LYS A 449 4.65 -7.34 -23.21
CA LYS A 449 5.34 -8.44 -23.93
C LYS A 449 6.75 -8.77 -23.44
N LEU A 450 7.39 -7.86 -22.69
CA LEU A 450 8.71 -8.08 -22.10
C LEU A 450 8.63 -8.62 -20.66
N SER A 451 7.43 -8.94 -20.18
CA SER A 451 7.22 -9.49 -18.85
C SER A 451 7.46 -10.99 -18.82
N ALA A 452 7.82 -11.53 -17.66
CA ALA A 452 7.72 -12.97 -17.44
C ALA A 452 6.28 -13.34 -17.04
N PRO A 453 5.91 -14.64 -17.09
CA PRO A 453 4.56 -15.08 -16.75
C PRO A 453 4.10 -14.59 -15.36
N ILE A 454 2.82 -14.21 -15.27
CA ILE A 454 2.16 -13.96 -13.99
C ILE A 454 1.69 -15.31 -13.45
N THR A 455 2.06 -15.65 -12.21
CA THR A 455 1.81 -16.99 -11.68
C THR A 455 1.26 -16.99 -10.25
N ASN A 456 0.33 -17.89 -9.93
CA ASN A 456 -0.14 -18.11 -8.56
C ASN A 456 -0.71 -16.84 -7.88
N CYS A 457 -1.38 -15.98 -8.64
CA CYS A 457 -1.98 -14.74 -8.10
C CYS A 457 -3.50 -14.88 -7.93
N SER A 458 -4.07 -14.23 -6.92
CA SER A 458 -5.52 -14.20 -6.70
C SER A 458 -6.03 -12.78 -6.43
N VAL A 459 -7.21 -12.49 -6.97
CA VAL A 459 -7.97 -11.27 -6.67
C VAL A 459 -9.33 -11.69 -6.12
N ASN A 460 -9.63 -11.33 -4.89
CA ASN A 460 -10.80 -11.80 -4.14
C ASN A 460 -11.65 -10.61 -3.68
N ASN A 461 -12.98 -10.74 -3.81
CA ASN A 461 -13.96 -9.77 -3.27
C ASN A 461 -13.67 -8.32 -3.71
N THR A 462 -13.14 -8.14 -4.91
CA THR A 462 -12.63 -6.85 -5.39
C THR A 462 -13.54 -6.28 -6.47
N THR A 463 -13.77 -4.97 -6.40
CA THR A 463 -14.54 -4.25 -7.42
C THR A 463 -13.61 -3.51 -8.37
N VAL A 464 -13.74 -3.75 -9.67
CA VAL A 464 -13.00 -3.05 -10.72
C VAL A 464 -13.98 -2.31 -11.61
N THR A 465 -13.95 -0.97 -11.59
CA THR A 465 -14.90 -0.12 -12.33
C THR A 465 -14.18 0.89 -13.21
N SER A 466 -14.36 0.80 -14.52
CA SER A 466 -13.86 1.79 -15.49
C SER A 466 -14.98 2.44 -16.27
N THR A 467 -14.80 3.71 -16.65
CA THR A 467 -15.62 4.36 -17.68
C THR A 467 -15.06 4.15 -19.10
N ALA A 468 -14.03 3.32 -19.25
CA ALA A 468 -13.37 2.99 -20.51
C ALA A 468 -13.36 1.47 -20.78
N ASP A 469 -12.65 1.06 -21.83
CA ASP A 469 -12.57 -0.32 -22.29
C ASP A 469 -11.42 -1.11 -21.63
N ARG A 470 -11.37 -2.43 -21.90
CA ARG A 470 -10.32 -3.36 -21.44
C ARG A 470 -10.24 -3.44 -19.92
N VAL A 471 -11.27 -4.04 -19.32
CA VAL A 471 -11.38 -4.18 -17.87
C VAL A 471 -11.38 -5.65 -17.48
N GLY A 472 -10.49 -6.06 -16.59
CA GLY A 472 -10.44 -7.43 -16.07
C GLY A 472 -10.53 -7.46 -14.55
N GLY A 473 -11.00 -8.57 -13.98
CA GLY A 473 -10.91 -8.76 -12.52
C GLY A 473 -9.46 -8.87 -12.04
N LEU A 474 -8.56 -9.49 -12.82
CA LEU A 474 -7.13 -9.56 -12.52
C LEU A 474 -6.32 -8.59 -13.37
N ALA A 475 -6.45 -8.66 -14.71
CA ALA A 475 -5.67 -7.84 -15.63
C ALA A 475 -6.54 -7.12 -16.66
N GLY A 476 -6.31 -5.82 -16.90
CA GLY A 476 -7.01 -5.10 -17.96
C GLY A 476 -6.63 -5.62 -19.36
N GLN A 477 -5.33 -5.81 -19.60
CA GLN A 477 -4.82 -6.33 -20.88
C GLN A 477 -3.53 -7.14 -20.71
N THR A 478 -3.37 -8.20 -21.51
CA THR A 478 -2.10 -8.90 -21.72
C THR A 478 -1.62 -8.78 -23.16
N GLU A 479 -0.33 -8.56 -23.38
CA GLU A 479 0.27 -8.54 -24.72
C GLU A 479 0.65 -9.94 -25.24
N LYS A 480 1.04 -10.01 -26.52
CA LYS A 480 1.48 -11.25 -27.17
C LYS A 480 2.63 -11.90 -26.40
N LEU A 481 2.69 -13.23 -26.45
CA LEU A 481 3.70 -14.07 -25.78
C LEU A 481 3.62 -14.11 -24.24
N MET A 482 2.75 -13.30 -23.64
CA MET A 482 2.53 -13.36 -22.19
C MET A 482 1.73 -14.60 -21.78
N SER A 483 1.92 -15.05 -20.55
CA SER A 483 1.11 -16.13 -19.96
C SER A 483 0.66 -15.74 -18.55
N ILE A 484 -0.61 -15.96 -18.26
CA ILE A 484 -1.18 -15.91 -16.91
C ILE A 484 -1.49 -17.35 -16.50
N ASN A 485 -0.84 -17.83 -15.43
CA ASN A 485 -0.89 -19.23 -15.03
C ASN A 485 -1.31 -19.39 -13.57
N ASN A 486 -2.16 -20.37 -13.27
CA ASN A 486 -2.57 -20.67 -11.89
C ASN A 486 -3.14 -19.43 -11.17
N CYS A 487 -3.92 -18.61 -11.86
CA CYS A 487 -4.42 -17.35 -11.31
C CYS A 487 -5.95 -17.36 -11.17
N SER A 488 -6.47 -16.62 -10.20
CA SER A 488 -7.91 -16.56 -9.95
C SER A 488 -8.43 -15.15 -9.72
N ALA A 489 -9.65 -14.90 -10.19
CA ALA A 489 -10.45 -13.72 -9.85
C ALA A 489 -11.76 -14.19 -9.20
N ASN A 490 -11.80 -14.23 -7.87
CA ASN A 490 -12.89 -14.83 -7.11
C ASN A 490 -13.85 -13.77 -6.57
N ASN A 491 -15.14 -13.96 -6.83
CA ASN A 491 -16.20 -13.06 -6.37
C ASN A 491 -15.91 -11.58 -6.73
N VAL A 492 -15.46 -11.33 -7.97
CA VAL A 492 -15.16 -9.98 -8.45
C VAL A 492 -16.40 -9.33 -9.03
N THR A 493 -16.48 -8.00 -8.92
CA THR A 493 -17.47 -7.19 -9.65
C THR A 493 -16.74 -6.32 -10.66
N VAL A 494 -16.90 -6.61 -11.96
CA VAL A 494 -16.20 -5.91 -13.04
C VAL A 494 -17.17 -5.10 -13.89
N LYS A 495 -16.89 -3.80 -14.03
CA LYS A 495 -17.72 -2.86 -14.78
C LYS A 495 -16.85 -2.01 -15.71
N GLY A 496 -17.21 -1.95 -16.99
CA GLY A 496 -16.46 -1.23 -18.03
C GLY A 496 -17.37 -0.81 -19.19
N THR A 497 -16.80 -0.33 -20.29
CA THR A 497 -17.59 -0.05 -21.52
C THR A 497 -17.51 -1.16 -22.56
N ILE A 498 -16.32 -1.61 -22.92
CA ILE A 498 -16.06 -2.61 -23.98
C ILE A 498 -14.91 -3.53 -23.55
N ASN A 499 -14.93 -4.80 -23.96
CA ASN A 499 -13.93 -5.82 -23.68
C ASN A 499 -13.72 -6.00 -22.18
N ILE A 500 -14.69 -6.65 -21.54
CA ILE A 500 -14.71 -6.87 -20.09
C ILE A 500 -14.62 -8.37 -19.83
N GLY A 501 -13.63 -8.75 -19.02
CA GLY A 501 -13.42 -10.12 -18.59
C GLY A 501 -13.52 -10.26 -17.08
N GLY A 502 -14.02 -11.39 -16.58
CA GLY A 502 -13.91 -11.68 -15.15
C GLY A 502 -12.45 -11.85 -14.71
N LEU A 503 -11.56 -12.34 -15.58
CA LEU A 503 -10.11 -12.40 -15.33
C LEU A 503 -9.34 -11.35 -16.14
N ILE A 504 -9.50 -11.35 -17.47
CA ILE A 504 -8.71 -10.53 -18.40
C ILE A 504 -9.63 -9.72 -19.32
N GLY A 505 -9.47 -8.40 -19.38
CA GLY A 505 -10.25 -7.59 -20.33
C GLY A 505 -9.94 -7.94 -21.79
N VAL A 506 -8.67 -7.81 -22.18
CA VAL A 506 -8.15 -8.17 -23.51
C VAL A 506 -6.93 -9.09 -23.39
N GLY A 507 -7.01 -10.29 -23.98
CA GLY A 507 -5.94 -11.26 -24.00
C GLY A 507 -5.31 -11.43 -25.38
N TYR A 508 -4.02 -11.12 -25.50
CA TYR A 508 -3.20 -11.49 -26.68
C TYR A 508 -2.18 -12.62 -26.38
N GLY A 509 -2.13 -13.07 -25.13
CA GLY A 509 -1.26 -14.14 -24.63
C GLY A 509 -2.04 -15.38 -24.18
N ASN A 510 -1.41 -16.25 -23.39
CA ASN A 510 -2.03 -17.47 -22.87
C ASN A 510 -2.67 -17.25 -21.49
N ALA A 511 -3.71 -18.02 -21.20
CA ALA A 511 -4.25 -18.19 -19.85
C ALA A 511 -4.35 -19.69 -19.55
N MET A 512 -3.64 -20.16 -18.52
CA MET A 512 -3.56 -21.58 -18.18
C MET A 512 -3.93 -21.82 -16.72
N ASN A 513 -4.79 -22.80 -16.45
CA ASN A 513 -5.20 -23.16 -15.09
C ASN A 513 -5.76 -21.95 -14.31
N CYS A 514 -6.65 -21.17 -14.94
CA CYS A 514 -7.17 -19.95 -14.35
C CYS A 514 -8.68 -20.02 -14.11
N THR A 515 -9.14 -19.34 -13.05
CA THR A 515 -10.54 -19.33 -12.66
C THR A 515 -11.09 -17.92 -12.51
N SER A 516 -12.39 -17.76 -12.73
CA SER A 516 -13.10 -16.49 -12.52
C SER A 516 -14.50 -16.71 -11.98
N SER A 517 -14.94 -15.88 -11.03
CA SER A 517 -16.30 -15.90 -10.47
C SER A 517 -16.74 -14.50 -10.04
N GLY A 518 -18.04 -14.30 -9.91
CA GLY A 518 -18.64 -13.02 -9.56
C GLY A 518 -19.57 -12.49 -10.66
N SER A 519 -19.51 -11.19 -10.96
CA SER A 519 -20.40 -10.56 -11.93
C SER A 519 -19.70 -9.57 -12.83
N ILE A 520 -20.15 -9.48 -14.09
CA ILE A 520 -19.68 -8.47 -15.05
C ILE A 520 -20.85 -7.73 -15.68
N SER A 521 -20.67 -6.42 -15.90
CA SER A 521 -21.66 -5.55 -16.57
C SER A 521 -20.97 -4.48 -17.43
N SER A 522 -21.62 -4.07 -18.51
CA SER A 522 -21.16 -2.97 -19.37
C SER A 522 -21.99 -1.72 -19.05
N THR A 523 -21.35 -0.56 -19.11
CA THR A 523 -22.02 0.75 -19.04
C THR A 523 -22.23 1.38 -20.40
N ASN A 524 -21.86 0.70 -21.48
CA ASN A 524 -21.97 1.27 -22.81
C ASN A 524 -23.43 1.35 -23.25
N THR A 525 -23.88 2.56 -23.57
CA THR A 525 -25.24 2.86 -24.02
C THR A 525 -25.34 3.03 -25.53
N THR A 526 -24.25 2.92 -26.30
CA THR A 526 -24.33 3.03 -27.76
C THR A 526 -24.89 1.75 -28.37
N SER A 527 -25.90 1.90 -29.22
CA SER A 527 -26.52 0.78 -29.94
C SER A 527 -25.50 0.19 -30.94
N ASN A 528 -25.44 -1.14 -31.04
CA ASN A 528 -24.59 -1.86 -32.00
C ASN A 528 -23.07 -1.69 -31.76
N ALA A 529 -22.63 -1.48 -30.52
CA ALA A 529 -21.21 -1.60 -30.19
C ALA A 529 -20.83 -3.07 -29.97
N ASP A 530 -19.68 -3.49 -30.49
CA ASP A 530 -19.02 -4.75 -30.13
C ASP A 530 -18.50 -4.59 -28.69
N ILE A 531 -19.18 -5.20 -27.72
CA ILE A 531 -18.92 -4.94 -26.29
C ILE A 531 -18.08 -6.03 -25.63
N GLY A 532 -17.93 -7.22 -26.23
CA GLY A 532 -16.93 -8.22 -25.86
C GLY A 532 -16.94 -8.57 -24.37
N LEU A 533 -17.90 -9.40 -23.94
CA LEU A 533 -18.11 -9.74 -22.53
C LEU A 533 -17.83 -11.21 -22.31
N GLY A 534 -16.79 -11.52 -21.54
CA GLY A 534 -16.40 -12.89 -21.25
C GLY A 534 -16.33 -13.15 -19.75
N GLY A 535 -16.83 -14.29 -19.29
CA GLY A 535 -16.64 -14.67 -17.89
C GLY A 535 -15.16 -14.77 -17.53
N LEU A 536 -14.31 -15.26 -18.43
CA LEU A 536 -12.85 -15.26 -18.27
C LEU A 536 -12.19 -14.10 -19.03
N ILE A 537 -12.42 -14.00 -20.35
CA ILE A 537 -11.75 -13.03 -21.24
C ILE A 537 -12.76 -12.26 -22.11
N GLY A 538 -12.75 -10.93 -22.07
CA GLY A 538 -13.65 -10.12 -22.90
C GLY A 538 -13.36 -10.27 -24.40
N TYR A 539 -12.12 -10.01 -24.80
CA TYR A 539 -11.62 -10.19 -26.17
C TYR A 539 -10.34 -11.03 -26.17
N PHE A 540 -10.28 -12.04 -27.02
CA PHE A 540 -9.18 -12.98 -27.07
C PHE A 540 -8.65 -13.19 -28.49
N GLU A 541 -7.34 -13.05 -28.68
CA GLU A 541 -6.72 -13.15 -30.00
C GLU A 541 -5.35 -13.82 -29.95
N ASN A 542 -5.08 -14.74 -30.89
CA ASN A 542 -3.77 -15.35 -31.14
C ASN A 542 -3.12 -16.11 -29.95
N GLY A 543 -3.85 -16.34 -28.85
CA GLY A 543 -3.36 -17.03 -27.66
C GLY A 543 -4.00 -18.40 -27.43
N THR A 544 -3.61 -19.07 -26.35
CA THR A 544 -4.25 -20.30 -25.85
C THR A 544 -4.88 -20.12 -24.47
N VAL A 545 -6.15 -20.50 -24.32
CA VAL A 545 -6.81 -20.73 -23.02
C VAL A 545 -6.84 -22.23 -22.77
N SER A 546 -6.25 -22.71 -21.68
CA SER A 546 -6.22 -24.14 -21.35
C SER A 546 -6.48 -24.39 -19.87
N LYS A 547 -7.31 -25.39 -19.53
CA LYS A 547 -7.62 -25.76 -18.14
C LYS A 547 -8.25 -24.62 -17.34
N CYS A 548 -9.07 -23.79 -17.98
CA CYS A 548 -9.65 -22.61 -17.33
C CYS A 548 -11.14 -22.78 -17.06
N SER A 549 -11.65 -22.06 -16.06
CA SER A 549 -13.07 -22.07 -15.75
C SER A 549 -13.63 -20.69 -15.42
N SER A 550 -14.92 -20.51 -15.68
CA SER A 550 -15.66 -19.32 -15.25
C SER A 550 -17.05 -19.65 -14.73
N SER A 551 -17.37 -19.16 -13.53
CA SER A 551 -18.72 -19.18 -12.95
C SER A 551 -19.31 -17.76 -12.87
N VAL A 552 -18.81 -16.83 -13.68
CA VAL A 552 -19.24 -15.43 -13.70
C VAL A 552 -20.66 -15.31 -14.26
N ASN A 553 -21.53 -14.62 -13.52
CA ASN A 553 -22.85 -14.27 -14.01
C ASN A 553 -22.79 -12.97 -14.83
N ILE A 554 -23.25 -13.05 -16.07
CA ILE A 554 -23.32 -11.91 -16.99
C ILE A 554 -24.79 -11.51 -17.14
N ASN A 555 -25.15 -10.33 -16.66
CA ASN A 555 -26.50 -9.79 -16.79
C ASN A 555 -26.46 -8.43 -17.47
N GLN A 556 -26.43 -8.41 -18.80
CA GLN A 556 -26.48 -7.16 -19.54
C GLN A 556 -27.91 -6.71 -19.77
N THR A 557 -28.23 -5.56 -19.21
CA THR A 557 -29.52 -4.89 -19.35
C THR A 557 -29.46 -3.70 -20.31
N THR A 558 -28.28 -3.36 -20.81
CA THR A 558 -28.04 -2.31 -21.81
C THR A 558 -27.48 -2.94 -23.08
N ASN A 559 -27.18 -2.12 -24.09
CA ASN A 559 -26.56 -2.57 -25.32
C ASN A 559 -25.36 -3.49 -25.04
N GLY A 560 -25.19 -4.53 -25.85
CA GLY A 560 -24.25 -5.60 -25.58
C GLY A 560 -24.30 -6.65 -26.67
N ARG A 561 -23.27 -6.70 -27.51
CA ARG A 561 -23.01 -7.78 -28.47
C ARG A 561 -21.73 -8.52 -28.06
N ASP A 562 -21.63 -9.77 -28.49
CA ASP A 562 -20.46 -10.64 -28.32
C ASP A 562 -20.25 -11.01 -26.85
N ILE A 563 -21.21 -11.77 -26.30
CA ILE A 563 -21.23 -12.19 -24.90
C ILE A 563 -21.03 -13.70 -24.81
N GLY A 564 -20.00 -14.13 -24.08
CA GLY A 564 -19.70 -15.54 -23.84
C GLY A 564 -19.50 -15.82 -22.36
N GLY A 565 -19.98 -16.97 -21.87
CA GLY A 565 -19.74 -17.35 -20.48
C GLY A 565 -18.26 -17.60 -20.16
N LEU A 566 -17.41 -17.91 -21.14
CA LEU A 566 -15.95 -17.94 -20.99
C LEU A 566 -15.27 -16.79 -21.75
N VAL A 567 -15.54 -16.66 -23.06
CA VAL A 567 -14.90 -15.64 -23.91
C VAL A 567 -15.93 -14.84 -24.70
N GLY A 568 -15.89 -13.52 -24.63
CA GLY A 568 -16.82 -12.66 -25.37
C GLY A 568 -16.60 -12.74 -26.88
N LYS A 569 -15.42 -12.33 -27.32
CA LYS A 569 -15.00 -12.33 -28.74
C LYS A 569 -13.66 -13.04 -28.93
N MET A 570 -13.57 -13.89 -29.93
CA MET A 570 -12.41 -14.74 -30.20
C MET A 570 -11.94 -14.61 -31.66
N LEU A 571 -10.64 -14.35 -31.85
CA LEU A 571 -9.97 -14.22 -33.15
C LEU A 571 -8.72 -15.12 -33.24
N ALA A 572 -8.74 -16.10 -34.14
CA ALA A 572 -7.58 -16.93 -34.48
C ALA A 572 -6.83 -17.48 -33.24
N ALA A 573 -7.60 -17.98 -32.26
CA ALA A 573 -7.10 -18.40 -30.96
C ALA A 573 -7.48 -19.85 -30.66
N THR A 574 -6.94 -20.42 -29.57
CA THR A 574 -7.28 -21.79 -29.13
C THR A 574 -7.86 -21.77 -27.72
N ILE A 575 -8.95 -22.50 -27.50
CA ILE A 575 -9.50 -22.81 -26.18
C ILE A 575 -9.56 -24.33 -26.04
N GLU A 576 -9.00 -24.86 -24.97
CA GLU A 576 -9.05 -26.29 -24.69
C GLU A 576 -9.29 -26.60 -23.21
N LYS A 577 -9.92 -27.76 -22.93
CA LYS A 577 -10.05 -28.31 -21.57
C LYS A 577 -10.61 -27.29 -20.59
N SER A 578 -11.63 -26.54 -20.99
CA SER A 578 -12.12 -25.38 -20.24
C SER A 578 -13.64 -25.38 -20.17
N PHE A 579 -14.22 -24.73 -19.15
CA PHE A 579 -15.66 -24.74 -18.95
C PHE A 579 -16.25 -23.46 -18.38
N SER A 580 -17.55 -23.23 -18.62
CA SER A 580 -18.29 -22.11 -18.02
C SER A 580 -19.62 -22.57 -17.40
N THR A 581 -19.94 -22.05 -16.21
CA THR A 581 -21.17 -22.42 -15.47
C THR A 581 -22.05 -21.23 -15.12
N GLY A 582 -21.54 -20.00 -15.29
CA GLY A 582 -22.30 -18.78 -14.99
C GLY A 582 -23.41 -18.51 -16.00
N ASN A 583 -24.50 -17.91 -15.53
CA ASN A 583 -25.63 -17.54 -16.39
C ASN A 583 -25.25 -16.35 -17.28
N VAL A 584 -25.69 -16.40 -18.54
CA VAL A 584 -25.41 -15.38 -19.55
C VAL A 584 -26.71 -14.77 -20.06
N LYS A 585 -26.87 -13.47 -19.85
CA LYS A 585 -27.99 -12.70 -20.38
C LYS A 585 -27.49 -11.49 -21.17
N GLY A 586 -27.89 -11.44 -22.44
CA GLY A 586 -27.76 -10.29 -23.32
C GLY A 586 -29.13 -9.78 -23.77
N ILE A 587 -29.18 -8.55 -24.27
CA ILE A 587 -30.41 -8.00 -24.89
C ILE A 587 -30.28 -7.77 -26.40
N GLN A 588 -29.12 -8.10 -26.99
CA GLN A 588 -28.90 -8.02 -28.45
C GLN A 588 -28.45 -9.39 -29.02
N ARG A 589 -27.48 -9.36 -29.95
CA ARG A 589 -27.02 -10.51 -30.74
C ARG A 589 -25.68 -11.06 -30.26
N ASN A 590 -25.34 -12.27 -30.71
CA ASN A 590 -24.05 -12.95 -30.52
C ASN A 590 -23.82 -13.33 -29.05
N VAL A 591 -24.69 -14.20 -28.53
CA VAL A 591 -24.62 -14.63 -27.14
C VAL A 591 -24.43 -16.14 -27.08
N GLY A 592 -23.36 -16.59 -26.44
CA GLY A 592 -23.08 -18.01 -26.22
C GLY A 592 -22.88 -18.32 -24.74
N GLY A 593 -23.26 -19.52 -24.30
CA GLY A 593 -22.93 -19.97 -22.95
C GLY A 593 -21.42 -20.15 -22.74
N PHE A 594 -20.64 -20.34 -23.80
CA PHE A 594 -19.18 -20.48 -23.77
C PHE A 594 -18.46 -19.35 -24.51
N VAL A 595 -18.75 -19.15 -25.81
CA VAL A 595 -18.16 -18.08 -26.64
C VAL A 595 -19.25 -17.24 -27.31
N GLY A 596 -19.13 -15.92 -27.28
CA GLY A 596 -20.11 -15.03 -27.93
C GLY A 596 -19.95 -14.98 -29.44
N LEU A 597 -18.76 -14.56 -29.91
CA LEU A 597 -18.43 -14.37 -31.32
C LEU A 597 -17.08 -15.00 -31.66
N ILE A 598 -17.04 -15.76 -32.75
CA ILE A 598 -15.81 -16.12 -33.47
C ILE A 598 -15.79 -15.39 -34.80
N THR A 599 -14.71 -14.70 -35.08
CA THR A 599 -14.45 -14.09 -36.41
C THR A 599 -12.96 -14.16 -36.69
N ASN A 600 -12.54 -14.32 -37.93
CA ASN A 600 -11.13 -14.20 -38.29
C ASN A 600 -10.97 -13.81 -39.77
N THR A 601 -9.92 -13.04 -40.06
CA THR A 601 -9.51 -12.69 -41.43
C THR A 601 -8.31 -13.53 -41.89
N SER A 602 -7.59 -14.13 -40.96
CA SER A 602 -6.46 -15.03 -41.17
C SER A 602 -6.29 -15.92 -39.93
N GLY A 603 -5.67 -17.08 -40.10
CA GLY A 603 -5.52 -18.08 -39.04
C GLY A 603 -6.74 -18.97 -38.86
N GLU A 604 -6.76 -19.74 -37.77
CA GLU A 604 -7.82 -20.69 -37.43
C GLU A 604 -8.17 -20.56 -35.95
N SER A 605 -9.46 -20.60 -35.62
CA SER A 605 -9.94 -20.64 -34.23
C SER A 605 -10.28 -22.08 -33.83
N LYS A 606 -9.81 -22.55 -32.68
CA LYS A 606 -10.06 -23.92 -32.19
C LYS A 606 -10.70 -23.91 -30.81
N ILE A 607 -11.75 -24.69 -30.63
CA ILE A 607 -12.34 -24.96 -29.31
C ILE A 607 -12.46 -26.48 -29.15
N THR A 608 -11.75 -27.06 -28.18
CA THR A 608 -11.72 -28.52 -28.02
C THR A 608 -11.86 -28.96 -26.57
N ASN A 609 -12.57 -30.06 -26.33
CA ASN A 609 -12.72 -30.63 -24.99
C ASN A 609 -13.26 -29.61 -23.97
N CYS A 610 -14.36 -28.94 -24.29
CA CYS A 610 -14.91 -27.83 -23.48
C CYS A 610 -16.39 -28.02 -23.22
N TYR A 611 -16.91 -27.44 -22.13
CA TYR A 611 -18.34 -27.52 -21.86
C TYR A 611 -18.92 -26.27 -21.19
N CYS A 612 -20.24 -26.13 -21.25
CA CYS A 612 -20.95 -25.08 -20.51
C CYS A 612 -22.31 -25.55 -19.99
N THR A 613 -22.75 -24.97 -18.87
CA THR A 613 -23.98 -25.36 -18.17
C THR A 613 -24.90 -24.19 -17.79
N GLY A 614 -24.40 -22.95 -17.81
CA GLY A 614 -25.18 -21.78 -17.41
C GLY A 614 -26.34 -21.48 -18.37
N LYS A 615 -27.44 -20.91 -17.85
CA LYS A 615 -28.59 -20.46 -18.65
C LYS A 615 -28.17 -19.36 -19.62
N VAL A 616 -28.70 -19.39 -20.85
CA VAL A 616 -28.41 -18.39 -21.89
C VAL A 616 -29.71 -17.70 -22.34
N GLU A 617 -29.78 -16.38 -22.16
CA GLU A 617 -30.90 -15.53 -22.59
C GLU A 617 -30.41 -14.41 -23.52
N ALA A 618 -31.04 -14.22 -24.68
CA ALA A 618 -30.66 -13.17 -25.62
C ALA A 618 -31.76 -12.78 -26.62
N ASN A 619 -31.51 -11.75 -27.44
CA ASN A 619 -32.45 -11.36 -28.49
C ASN A 619 -32.32 -12.21 -29.75
N ALA A 620 -31.11 -12.39 -30.29
CA ALA A 620 -30.89 -13.21 -31.49
C ALA A 620 -29.46 -13.80 -31.51
N TYR A 621 -29.20 -14.74 -32.41
CA TYR A 621 -27.88 -15.32 -32.70
C TYR A 621 -27.27 -15.91 -31.43
N THR A 622 -27.96 -16.92 -30.90
CA THR A 622 -27.74 -17.42 -29.55
C THR A 622 -27.59 -18.92 -29.57
N GLY A 623 -26.44 -19.39 -29.12
CA GLY A 623 -26.17 -20.80 -28.92
C GLY A 623 -25.99 -21.11 -27.45
N GLY A 624 -26.36 -22.32 -27.02
CA GLY A 624 -25.98 -22.78 -25.69
C GLY A 624 -24.46 -22.79 -25.50
N PHE A 625 -23.67 -22.97 -26.57
CA PHE A 625 -22.20 -22.95 -26.54
C PHE A 625 -21.60 -21.73 -27.25
N LEU A 626 -21.86 -21.54 -28.56
CA LEU A 626 -21.36 -20.45 -29.39
C LEU A 626 -22.52 -19.59 -29.92
N GLY A 627 -22.45 -18.26 -29.77
CA GLY A 627 -23.43 -17.34 -30.35
C GLY A 627 -23.35 -17.28 -31.88
N LEU A 628 -22.29 -16.67 -32.41
CA LEU A 628 -22.07 -16.49 -33.86
C LEU A 628 -20.65 -16.88 -34.25
N HIS A 629 -20.51 -17.66 -35.32
CA HIS A 629 -19.32 -17.70 -36.15
C HIS A 629 -19.55 -16.78 -37.36
N GLU A 630 -18.88 -15.64 -37.45
CA GLU A 630 -19.14 -14.66 -38.52
C GLU A 630 -18.47 -15.06 -39.83
N LYS A 631 -17.17 -15.37 -39.79
CA LYS A 631 -16.33 -15.66 -40.95
C LYS A 631 -15.01 -16.30 -40.54
N GLY A 632 -14.35 -16.91 -41.53
CA GLY A 632 -13.02 -17.49 -41.38
C GLY A 632 -13.04 -18.97 -40.98
N ASN A 633 -11.89 -19.52 -40.63
CA ASN A 633 -11.76 -20.92 -40.25
C ASN A 633 -11.99 -21.08 -38.75
N ALA A 634 -12.87 -22.00 -38.37
CA ALA A 634 -13.11 -22.36 -36.98
C ALA A 634 -13.46 -23.84 -36.84
N VAL A 635 -12.91 -24.46 -35.79
CA VAL A 635 -13.11 -25.87 -35.46
C VAL A 635 -13.60 -26.00 -34.03
N ILE A 636 -14.73 -26.68 -33.84
CA ILE A 636 -15.25 -27.07 -32.52
C ILE A 636 -15.27 -28.60 -32.43
N SER A 637 -14.67 -29.17 -31.39
CA SER A 637 -14.72 -30.62 -31.22
C SER A 637 -14.74 -31.10 -29.77
N ASN A 638 -15.37 -32.24 -29.55
CA ASN A 638 -15.50 -32.86 -28.22
C ASN A 638 -16.05 -31.86 -27.20
N CYS A 639 -17.07 -31.10 -27.58
CA CYS A 639 -17.66 -30.08 -26.73
C CYS A 639 -19.12 -30.41 -26.43
N TYR A 640 -19.62 -29.95 -25.28
CA TYR A 640 -21.06 -30.04 -25.00
C TYR A 640 -21.63 -28.79 -24.31
N SER A 641 -22.95 -28.64 -24.42
CA SER A 641 -23.72 -27.68 -23.64
C SER A 641 -24.92 -28.37 -23.01
N THR A 642 -25.22 -28.03 -21.76
CA THR A 642 -26.48 -28.37 -21.09
C THR A 642 -27.36 -27.14 -20.84
N SER A 643 -26.92 -25.97 -21.31
CA SER A 643 -27.56 -24.68 -21.07
C SER A 643 -29.04 -24.66 -21.47
N GLU A 644 -29.91 -24.10 -20.65
CA GLU A 644 -31.23 -23.70 -21.12
C GLU A 644 -31.12 -22.45 -22.00
N VAL A 645 -31.59 -22.53 -23.24
CA VAL A 645 -31.44 -21.44 -24.23
C VAL A 645 -32.78 -20.76 -24.48
N SER A 646 -32.84 -19.44 -24.30
CA SER A 646 -34.02 -18.61 -24.56
C SER A 646 -33.67 -17.41 -25.44
N VAL A 647 -34.27 -17.36 -26.63
CA VAL A 647 -34.01 -16.34 -27.65
C VAL A 647 -35.33 -15.62 -27.95
N SER A 648 -35.38 -14.29 -27.89
CA SER A 648 -36.64 -13.58 -28.16
C SER A 648 -36.95 -13.43 -29.66
N SER A 649 -35.96 -13.59 -30.53
CA SER A 649 -36.04 -13.46 -31.99
C SER A 649 -35.67 -14.77 -32.68
N PHE A 650 -34.70 -14.75 -33.61
CA PHE A 650 -34.27 -15.90 -34.41
C PHE A 650 -32.79 -16.29 -34.19
N GLY A 651 -32.36 -17.44 -34.72
CA GLY A 651 -30.97 -17.91 -34.62
C GLY A 651 -30.68 -18.63 -33.31
N ALA A 652 -31.56 -19.55 -32.89
CA ALA A 652 -31.43 -20.31 -31.65
C ALA A 652 -30.84 -21.71 -31.90
N GLY A 653 -29.79 -22.09 -31.18
CA GLY A 653 -29.21 -23.43 -31.23
C GLY A 653 -28.77 -23.97 -29.87
N GLY A 654 -28.81 -25.29 -29.68
CA GLY A 654 -28.31 -25.92 -28.45
C GLY A 654 -26.79 -25.79 -28.29
N LEU A 655 -26.04 -25.89 -29.40
CA LEU A 655 -24.61 -25.56 -29.43
C LEU A 655 -24.36 -24.21 -30.09
N VAL A 656 -24.71 -24.04 -31.36
CA VAL A 656 -24.32 -22.86 -32.14
C VAL A 656 -25.54 -22.07 -32.59
N GLY A 657 -25.56 -20.76 -32.36
CA GLY A 657 -26.63 -19.90 -32.87
C GLY A 657 -26.57 -19.79 -34.40
N ILE A 658 -25.46 -19.26 -34.93
CA ILE A 658 -25.27 -19.09 -36.38
C ILE A 658 -23.86 -19.49 -36.83
N ILE A 659 -23.79 -20.21 -37.94
CA ILE A 659 -22.58 -20.49 -38.72
C ILE A 659 -22.58 -19.62 -39.97
N GLY A 660 -21.66 -18.66 -40.01
CA GLY A 660 -21.58 -17.64 -41.05
C GLY A 660 -20.59 -17.92 -42.19
N SER A 661 -19.95 -19.09 -42.21
CA SER A 661 -19.06 -19.51 -43.29
C SER A 661 -19.03 -21.03 -43.44
N LYS A 662 -18.96 -21.51 -44.69
CA LYS A 662 -18.82 -22.94 -45.05
C LYS A 662 -17.51 -23.59 -44.58
N THR A 663 -16.52 -22.78 -44.20
CA THR A 663 -15.23 -23.25 -43.66
C THR A 663 -15.29 -23.63 -42.18
N PHE A 664 -16.44 -23.47 -41.53
CA PHE A 664 -16.66 -23.93 -40.18
C PHE A 664 -16.74 -25.46 -40.13
N SER A 665 -16.08 -26.05 -39.12
CA SER A 665 -16.14 -27.48 -38.84
C SER A 665 -16.54 -27.72 -37.38
N MET A 666 -17.50 -28.61 -37.15
CA MET A 666 -17.84 -29.07 -35.81
C MET A 666 -18.05 -30.57 -35.82
N PHE A 667 -17.40 -31.27 -34.88
CA PHE A 667 -17.51 -32.72 -34.80
C PHE A 667 -17.48 -33.28 -33.39
N CYS A 668 -18.04 -34.48 -33.22
CA CYS A 668 -18.09 -35.20 -31.94
C CYS A 668 -18.61 -34.33 -30.79
N SER A 669 -19.56 -33.42 -31.06
CA SER A 669 -20.05 -32.44 -30.08
C SER A 669 -21.53 -32.67 -29.77
N ILE A 670 -21.93 -32.37 -28.54
CA ILE A 670 -23.20 -32.82 -27.98
C ILE A 670 -24.04 -31.64 -27.46
N ALA A 671 -25.19 -31.37 -28.08
CA ALA A 671 -26.21 -30.44 -27.60
C ALA A 671 -27.11 -31.15 -26.56
N TRP A 672 -26.65 -31.26 -25.31
CA TRP A 672 -27.42 -31.95 -24.26
C TRP A 672 -28.37 -31.03 -23.47
N ASN A 673 -28.84 -29.98 -24.13
CA ASN A 673 -29.76 -29.00 -23.56
C ASN A 673 -31.13 -29.63 -23.29
N THR A 674 -31.77 -29.25 -22.19
CA THR A 674 -33.14 -29.68 -21.87
C THR A 674 -34.17 -28.92 -22.70
N ILE A 675 -33.93 -27.63 -22.94
CA ILE A 675 -34.82 -26.75 -23.68
C ILE A 675 -34.04 -25.73 -24.52
N VAL A 676 -34.50 -25.54 -25.75
CA VAL A 676 -34.11 -24.45 -26.65
C VAL A 676 -35.38 -23.75 -27.10
N THR A 677 -35.50 -22.45 -26.84
CA THR A 677 -36.68 -21.64 -27.17
C THR A 677 -36.31 -20.48 -28.08
N ALA A 678 -37.00 -20.37 -29.22
CA ALA A 678 -36.98 -19.23 -30.13
C ALA A 678 -38.34 -18.52 -30.11
N GLY A 679 -38.36 -17.25 -29.76
CA GLY A 679 -39.55 -16.49 -29.38
C GLY A 679 -40.26 -15.75 -30.52
N ALA A 680 -39.62 -15.50 -31.67
CA ALA A 680 -40.27 -14.81 -32.78
C ALA A 680 -41.26 -15.72 -33.52
N ILE A 681 -42.45 -15.21 -33.81
CA ILE A 681 -43.47 -15.89 -34.63
C ILE A 681 -43.40 -15.31 -36.04
N GLY A 682 -43.30 -16.14 -37.08
CA GLY A 682 -43.34 -15.71 -38.47
C GLY A 682 -42.46 -16.53 -39.43
N PRO A 683 -42.51 -16.24 -40.74
CA PRO A 683 -41.80 -16.98 -41.79
C PRO A 683 -40.26 -16.89 -41.66
N ASP A 684 -39.73 -15.86 -40.99
CA ASP A 684 -38.29 -15.68 -40.77
C ASP A 684 -37.70 -16.63 -39.70
N ASN A 685 -38.55 -17.38 -38.97
CA ASN A 685 -38.12 -18.22 -37.84
C ASN A 685 -37.76 -19.67 -38.24
N TRP A 686 -37.53 -19.94 -39.54
CA TRP A 686 -36.85 -21.14 -40.04
C TRP A 686 -35.37 -21.28 -39.56
N SER A 687 -34.93 -20.35 -38.72
CA SER A 687 -33.55 -20.13 -38.29
C SER A 687 -33.22 -20.73 -36.91
N SER A 688 -33.92 -21.78 -36.47
CA SER A 688 -33.73 -22.38 -35.14
C SER A 688 -33.65 -23.91 -35.22
N GLY A 689 -32.63 -24.51 -34.62
CA GLY A 689 -32.35 -25.95 -34.70
C GLY A 689 -31.81 -26.49 -33.39
N ALA A 690 -31.95 -27.79 -33.17
CA ALA A 690 -31.57 -28.39 -31.88
C ALA A 690 -30.05 -28.30 -31.60
N VAL A 691 -29.20 -28.43 -32.62
CA VAL A 691 -27.74 -28.32 -32.49
C VAL A 691 -27.24 -26.97 -33.00
N VAL A 692 -27.60 -26.61 -34.24
CA VAL A 692 -27.28 -25.32 -34.84
C VAL A 692 -28.55 -24.61 -35.30
N GLY A 693 -28.68 -23.33 -34.95
CA GLY A 693 -29.79 -22.49 -35.36
C GLY A 693 -29.81 -22.21 -36.86
N VAL A 694 -28.72 -21.65 -37.38
CA VAL A 694 -28.56 -21.31 -38.81
C VAL A 694 -27.21 -21.80 -39.32
N THR A 695 -27.20 -22.52 -40.44
CA THR A 695 -25.95 -22.99 -41.06
C THR A 695 -25.99 -22.98 -42.59
N PHE A 696 -24.81 -23.14 -43.19
CA PHE A 696 -24.64 -23.45 -44.61
C PHE A 696 -24.92 -24.92 -44.87
N PRO A 697 -25.51 -25.28 -46.02
CA PRO A 697 -25.79 -26.67 -46.35
C PRO A 697 -24.50 -27.46 -46.62
N THR A 698 -23.35 -26.80 -46.84
CA THR A 698 -22.07 -27.42 -47.22
C THR A 698 -20.95 -27.25 -46.18
N CYS A 699 -21.27 -26.82 -44.96
CA CYS A 699 -20.30 -26.82 -43.85
C CYS A 699 -19.94 -28.25 -43.40
N GLN A 700 -18.93 -28.40 -42.53
CA GLN A 700 -18.53 -29.72 -42.02
C GLN A 700 -19.14 -29.97 -40.63
N LEU A 701 -20.22 -30.76 -40.57
CA LEU A 701 -20.87 -31.15 -39.31
C LEU A 701 -20.90 -32.67 -39.21
N THR A 702 -20.01 -33.25 -38.41
CA THR A 702 -19.81 -34.71 -38.37
C THR A 702 -20.02 -35.25 -36.96
N ASP A 703 -20.89 -36.24 -36.78
CA ASP A 703 -21.09 -36.91 -35.49
C ASP A 703 -21.45 -35.94 -34.35
N ASN A 704 -22.32 -34.98 -34.65
CA ASN A 704 -22.89 -34.08 -33.66
C ASN A 704 -24.26 -34.59 -33.23
N TYR A 705 -24.50 -34.62 -31.92
CA TYR A 705 -25.69 -35.23 -31.33
C TYR A 705 -26.48 -34.22 -30.50
N ARG A 706 -27.76 -34.51 -30.28
CA ARG A 706 -28.62 -33.79 -29.33
C ARG A 706 -29.19 -34.72 -28.26
N ASN A 707 -29.62 -34.13 -27.15
CA ASN A 707 -30.45 -34.83 -26.16
C ASN A 707 -31.76 -35.30 -26.82
N PRO A 708 -32.10 -36.61 -26.77
CA PRO A 708 -33.33 -37.15 -27.34
C PRO A 708 -34.60 -36.59 -26.69
N LEU A 709 -34.50 -36.10 -25.45
CA LEU A 709 -35.58 -35.49 -24.70
C LEU A 709 -35.57 -33.95 -24.79
N MET A 710 -34.76 -33.37 -25.67
CA MET A 710 -34.70 -31.91 -25.84
C MET A 710 -36.06 -31.37 -26.30
N LEU A 711 -36.54 -30.35 -25.58
CA LEU A 711 -37.69 -29.57 -25.98
C LEU A 711 -37.25 -28.41 -26.88
N LEU A 712 -37.52 -28.51 -28.18
CA LEU A 712 -37.26 -27.42 -29.14
C LEU A 712 -38.55 -26.65 -29.40
N LYS A 713 -38.63 -25.42 -28.89
CA LYS A 713 -39.74 -24.50 -29.14
C LYS A 713 -39.33 -23.51 -30.23
N ALA A 714 -39.64 -23.84 -31.49
CA ALA A 714 -39.39 -22.99 -32.66
C ALA A 714 -40.65 -22.86 -33.52
N TYR A 715 -40.86 -21.70 -34.16
CA TYR A 715 -42.09 -21.40 -34.90
C TYR A 715 -41.84 -21.44 -36.42
N TRP A 716 -42.50 -22.36 -37.11
CA TRP A 716 -42.36 -22.52 -38.57
C TRP A 716 -43.70 -22.13 -39.23
N GLY A 717 -43.92 -20.85 -39.52
CA GLY A 717 -45.10 -20.40 -40.29
C GLY A 717 -45.80 -19.14 -39.79
N THR A 718 -46.81 -18.70 -40.56
CA THR A 718 -47.64 -17.51 -40.30
C THR A 718 -48.89 -17.88 -39.49
N GLU A 719 -48.84 -17.57 -38.20
CA GLU A 719 -49.95 -17.43 -37.24
C GLU A 719 -50.89 -18.64 -37.00
N THR A 720 -51.11 -18.91 -35.71
CA THR A 720 -52.12 -19.80 -35.09
C THR A 720 -51.83 -21.31 -35.07
N GLY A 721 -50.92 -21.71 -34.17
CA GLY A 721 -50.73 -23.10 -33.74
C GLY A 721 -49.32 -23.34 -33.22
N TYR A 722 -49.12 -23.26 -31.90
CA TYR A 722 -47.83 -23.55 -31.27
C TYR A 722 -47.53 -25.05 -31.41
N THR A 723 -46.66 -25.45 -32.33
CA THR A 723 -46.13 -26.81 -32.31
C THR A 723 -44.91 -26.84 -31.39
N VAL A 724 -45.12 -27.23 -30.14
CA VAL A 724 -44.02 -27.73 -29.30
C VAL A 724 -43.63 -29.07 -29.91
N GLN A 725 -42.53 -29.11 -30.66
CA GLN A 725 -41.98 -30.36 -31.13
C GLN A 725 -40.95 -30.81 -30.09
N LEU A 726 -41.06 -32.05 -29.61
CA LEU A 726 -39.84 -32.76 -29.21
C LEU A 726 -38.93 -32.69 -30.42
N ALA A 727 -37.67 -32.26 -30.26
CA ALA A 727 -36.76 -32.08 -31.39
C ALA A 727 -36.79 -33.38 -32.22
N SER A 728 -37.47 -33.34 -33.37
CA SER A 728 -38.14 -34.49 -34.01
C SER A 728 -37.32 -35.77 -33.99
N ASP A 729 -37.91 -36.97 -34.06
CA ASP A 729 -37.12 -38.21 -34.23
C ASP A 729 -36.23 -38.21 -35.51
N TYR A 730 -36.34 -37.17 -36.35
CA TYR A 730 -35.52 -36.94 -37.52
C TYR A 730 -34.06 -36.65 -37.13
N SER A 731 -33.24 -37.69 -37.24
CA SER A 731 -31.79 -37.65 -37.12
C SER A 731 -31.18 -37.06 -38.40
N HIS A 732 -30.55 -35.89 -38.31
CA HIS A 732 -29.82 -35.32 -39.46
C HIS A 732 -28.50 -36.08 -39.65
N PRO A 733 -28.19 -36.55 -40.87
CA PRO A 733 -26.90 -37.16 -41.17
C PRO A 733 -25.74 -36.14 -41.07
N ASN A 734 -24.51 -36.63 -41.25
CA ASN A 734 -23.34 -35.77 -41.33
C ASN A 734 -23.47 -34.79 -42.50
N VAL A 735 -23.04 -33.55 -42.31
CA VAL A 735 -23.06 -32.52 -43.36
C VAL A 735 -21.65 -32.34 -43.89
N SER A 736 -21.50 -32.37 -45.22
CA SER A 736 -20.26 -32.05 -45.92
C SER A 736 -20.58 -31.46 -47.30
N ILE A 737 -19.54 -31.14 -48.07
CA ILE A 737 -19.72 -30.75 -49.47
C ILE A 737 -20.24 -31.91 -50.33
N GLU A 738 -19.87 -33.16 -50.00
CA GLU A 738 -20.40 -34.35 -50.69
C GLU A 738 -21.78 -34.78 -50.19
N ASN A 739 -22.15 -34.40 -48.96
CA ASN A 739 -23.45 -34.68 -48.36
C ASN A 739 -24.09 -33.40 -47.79
N PRO A 740 -24.60 -32.51 -48.66
CA PRO A 740 -25.18 -31.25 -48.21
C PRO A 740 -26.50 -31.45 -47.47
N LEU A 741 -26.91 -30.45 -46.68
CA LEU A 741 -28.24 -30.45 -46.07
C LEU A 741 -29.35 -30.51 -47.13
N THR A 742 -30.40 -31.25 -46.80
CA THR A 742 -31.60 -31.39 -47.62
C THR A 742 -32.80 -30.81 -46.90
N ASP A 743 -33.79 -30.36 -47.66
CA ASP A 743 -35.06 -29.91 -47.13
C ASP A 743 -36.02 -31.08 -46.83
N SER A 744 -37.26 -30.76 -46.45
CA SER A 744 -38.27 -31.76 -46.13
C SER A 744 -38.71 -32.63 -47.32
N THR A 745 -38.43 -32.22 -48.56
CA THR A 745 -38.71 -33.02 -49.77
C THR A 745 -37.52 -33.88 -50.17
N GLY A 746 -36.40 -33.77 -49.47
CA GLY A 746 -35.17 -34.50 -49.75
C GLY A 746 -34.30 -33.83 -50.82
N ASP A 747 -34.69 -32.63 -51.28
CA ASP A 747 -33.93 -31.87 -52.27
C ASP A 747 -32.74 -31.18 -51.60
N THR A 748 -31.61 -31.14 -52.29
CA THR A 748 -30.41 -30.43 -51.81
C THR A 748 -30.72 -28.95 -51.63
N MET A 749 -30.49 -28.46 -50.42
CA MET A 749 -30.52 -27.03 -50.12
C MET A 749 -29.40 -26.33 -50.90
N GLN A 750 -29.76 -25.35 -51.72
CA GLN A 750 -28.77 -24.60 -52.48
C GLN A 750 -28.09 -23.54 -51.62
N ASP A 751 -26.82 -23.26 -51.92
CA ASP A 751 -26.06 -22.11 -51.41
C ASP A 751 -26.60 -20.76 -51.94
N THR A 752 -27.72 -20.74 -52.68
CA THR A 752 -28.24 -19.54 -53.34
C THR A 752 -28.93 -18.60 -52.37
N ALA A 753 -28.66 -17.31 -52.57
CA ALA A 753 -28.98 -16.24 -51.65
C ALA A 753 -30.48 -15.93 -51.54
N THR A 754 -30.87 -15.50 -50.33
CA THR A 754 -31.96 -14.55 -50.02
C THR A 754 -33.40 -14.96 -50.33
N ALA A 755 -34.11 -15.47 -49.32
CA ALA A 755 -35.53 -15.19 -49.16
C ALA A 755 -35.69 -13.91 -48.30
N SER A 756 -36.04 -12.82 -48.99
CA SER A 756 -36.51 -11.49 -48.53
C SER A 756 -36.29 -11.06 -47.07
N GLY A 757 -35.37 -10.12 -46.81
CA GLY A 757 -35.60 -9.16 -45.73
C GLY A 757 -34.41 -8.42 -45.11
N GLN A 758 -33.36 -9.10 -44.67
CA GLN A 758 -32.21 -8.52 -43.92
C GLN A 758 -30.95 -9.43 -44.05
N PRO A 759 -29.71 -8.96 -43.78
CA PRO A 759 -28.53 -9.31 -44.59
C PRO A 759 -27.88 -10.68 -44.30
N HIS A 760 -27.72 -11.48 -45.37
CA HIS A 760 -26.60 -12.39 -45.70
C HIS A 760 -26.41 -13.76 -45.02
N TYR A 761 -27.44 -14.57 -44.72
CA TYR A 761 -27.21 -16.01 -44.42
C TYR A 761 -28.26 -16.94 -45.06
N PRO A 762 -27.85 -18.12 -45.60
CA PRO A 762 -28.78 -19.20 -45.94
C PRO A 762 -29.45 -19.72 -44.66
N ILE A 763 -30.78 -19.92 -44.70
CA ILE A 763 -31.60 -20.20 -43.51
C ILE A 763 -31.83 -21.71 -43.40
N TYR A 764 -30.88 -22.45 -42.84
CA TYR A 764 -31.02 -23.90 -42.68
C TYR A 764 -30.71 -24.34 -41.24
N PRO A 765 -31.66 -24.99 -40.53
CA PRO A 765 -31.42 -25.54 -39.20
C PRO A 765 -30.61 -26.84 -39.29
N TYR A 766 -29.84 -27.15 -38.25
CA TYR A 766 -29.26 -28.47 -38.08
C TYR A 766 -29.63 -29.05 -36.72
N ASN A 767 -30.34 -30.17 -36.74
CA ASN A 767 -30.81 -30.83 -35.53
C ASN A 767 -29.80 -31.84 -34.96
N GLY A 768 -28.81 -32.25 -35.74
CA GLY A 768 -27.88 -33.31 -35.35
C GLY A 768 -28.49 -34.70 -35.35
N LYS A 769 -27.69 -35.66 -34.88
CA LYS A 769 -28.10 -37.04 -34.66
C LYS A 769 -28.82 -37.20 -33.33
N VAL A 770 -29.69 -38.19 -33.27
CA VAL A 770 -30.34 -38.64 -32.02
C VAL A 770 -29.98 -40.08 -31.79
N ASP A 771 -29.61 -40.39 -30.55
CA ASP A 771 -29.54 -41.77 -30.08
C ASP A 771 -30.21 -41.89 -28.72
N ASN A 772 -31.34 -42.61 -28.68
CA ASN A 772 -32.14 -42.80 -27.48
C ASN A 772 -31.56 -43.87 -26.55
N SER A 773 -30.55 -44.61 -26.98
CA SER A 773 -29.96 -45.72 -26.23
C SER A 773 -28.84 -45.28 -25.28
N TYR A 774 -28.37 -44.04 -25.38
CA TYR A 774 -27.21 -43.55 -24.64
C TYR A 774 -27.54 -42.46 -23.63
N THR A 775 -26.89 -42.53 -22.46
CA THR A 775 -26.63 -41.35 -21.65
C THR A 775 -25.55 -40.50 -22.33
N ILE A 776 -25.43 -39.22 -21.95
CA ILE A 776 -24.37 -38.36 -22.50
C ILE A 776 -22.96 -38.94 -22.28
N ASN A 777 -22.70 -39.59 -21.15
CA ASN A 777 -21.40 -40.20 -20.86
C ASN A 777 -21.10 -41.36 -21.80
N GLN A 778 -22.09 -42.24 -22.02
CA GLN A 778 -21.92 -43.37 -22.92
C GLN A 778 -21.72 -42.90 -24.36
N LEU A 779 -22.47 -41.87 -24.78
CA LEU A 779 -22.33 -41.26 -26.09
C LEU A 779 -20.95 -40.60 -26.27
N ALA A 780 -20.49 -39.82 -25.29
CA ALA A 780 -19.17 -39.18 -25.33
C ALA A 780 -18.05 -40.21 -25.43
N TYR A 781 -18.16 -41.32 -24.68
CA TYR A 781 -17.22 -42.43 -24.74
C TYR A 781 -17.20 -43.07 -26.15
N ASP A 782 -18.35 -43.35 -26.73
CA ASP A 782 -18.47 -43.94 -28.07
C ASP A 782 -18.01 -42.98 -29.18
N LEU A 783 -18.07 -41.67 -28.95
CA LEU A 783 -17.46 -40.63 -29.78
C LEU A 783 -15.93 -40.53 -29.61
N ASN A 784 -15.32 -41.45 -28.87
CA ASN A 784 -13.88 -41.51 -28.57
C ASN A 784 -13.35 -40.28 -27.81
N TRP A 785 -14.15 -39.68 -26.92
CA TRP A 785 -13.63 -38.67 -26.01
C TRP A 785 -12.61 -39.31 -25.06
N SER A 786 -11.41 -38.72 -25.01
CA SER A 786 -10.30 -39.32 -24.27
C SER A 786 -10.60 -39.41 -22.77
N PRO A 787 -10.53 -40.61 -22.16
CA PRO A 787 -10.66 -40.77 -20.71
C PRO A 787 -9.46 -40.19 -19.94
N ASP A 788 -8.39 -39.72 -20.60
CA ASP A 788 -7.32 -38.98 -19.94
C ASP A 788 -7.70 -37.51 -19.67
N ILE A 789 -8.69 -37.00 -20.41
CA ILE A 789 -9.19 -35.63 -20.31
C ILE A 789 -10.51 -35.58 -19.54
N TRP A 790 -11.39 -36.55 -19.81
CA TRP A 790 -12.75 -36.58 -19.29
C TRP A 790 -12.94 -37.67 -18.23
N ASP A 791 -13.71 -37.33 -17.20
CA ASP A 791 -14.29 -38.24 -16.23
C ASP A 791 -15.76 -38.50 -16.61
N PHE A 792 -16.11 -39.78 -16.75
CA PHE A 792 -17.43 -40.26 -17.15
C PHE A 792 -18.19 -40.94 -16.00
N SER A 793 -17.70 -40.84 -14.76
CA SER A 793 -18.27 -41.52 -13.59
C SER A 793 -19.56 -40.91 -13.05
N GLY A 794 -19.84 -39.64 -13.36
CA GLY A 794 -21.04 -38.91 -12.93
C GLY A 794 -22.23 -39.04 -13.89
N ASP A 795 -23.16 -38.08 -13.82
CA ASP A 795 -24.31 -38.00 -14.74
C ASP A 795 -23.95 -37.31 -16.08
N PHE A 796 -22.88 -36.51 -16.08
CA PHE A 796 -22.37 -35.76 -17.24
C PHE A 796 -20.84 -35.89 -17.32
N PRO A 797 -20.23 -35.75 -18.52
CA PRO A 797 -18.77 -35.75 -18.64
C PRO A 797 -18.17 -34.52 -17.97
N THR A 798 -17.21 -34.69 -17.06
CA THR A 798 -16.48 -33.58 -16.43
C THR A 798 -15.01 -33.63 -16.75
N LEU A 799 -14.32 -32.49 -16.75
CA LEU A 799 -12.87 -32.46 -16.95
C LEU A 799 -12.15 -32.94 -15.69
N LYS A 800 -11.08 -33.73 -15.85
CA LYS A 800 -10.26 -34.29 -14.77
C LYS A 800 -9.34 -33.27 -14.09
#